data_AF-A0A210Q8V1-F1
#
_entry.id   AF-A0A210Q8V1-F1
#
_cell.length_a   1.000
_cell.length_b   1.000
_cell.length_c   1.000
_cell.angle_alpha   90.00
_cell.angle_beta   90.00
_cell.angle_gamma   90.00
#
_symmetry.space_group_name_H-M   'P 1'
#
loop_
_entity.id
_entity.type
_entity.pdbx_description
1 polymer ?
#
loop_
_entity_poly.entity_id
_entity_poly.type
_entity_poly.pdbx_seq_one_letter_code
_entity_poly.pdbx_strand_id
1 'polypeptide(L)'
;MQNSMTEMILPYLCGVTFMLKVVGATFNTSDCPIILEYPKETIGPNTILQKHESALLILLGFGGFSVILALIHNAIRKYVFHDAHNLDTAFDAGGNISTSLTAVTVASQMFWPADILQSATLATKLGVSGAFWYAVGVIINIFIFPIFSVHFKTRAPGAKTYLQIIYARYGMKAHIVFCCFALVTNLVIMTALLLAGKTTIQSVTENVSEEYTLLIMATLFGSYSLIGGIGTTFYVSYFNAFLAYVALTVFFTKVLYNNTSRFLDIGDISNIYNVVSCVEGSGGNSLMSFRSESGIVYGIVGFFVASSMVYCDQAAWQSRIAAKPMQGVWGFILAGLMWIAIPSTLGNTTGMAYLTLSAKNGTHLLTASQIDQGLVSPLIAEAVLGPAGGIMILCMVSMALMSTGSGEVMAVSSIIVYDIYQTYLRPFRRNLGPSNCVLCGKASKPDTDTSTNEIDVCQCPSVTSCKQCIDDILHRGINKSTDGSISTYKCPVHGPYRMYQDHLIDFKNWCIIWVAICIIPFGLIIFSSGIDLNWIFFVGAIVTIPAFPAVVLAIMWVKQTSKGIIAGGIAGLLTGIAATLITATRYDGGLSNFVVNTSQEYSILAGSCCSFGISFIVCIVVSALTNKIKTKADADAEWQKMYDIENPLNPWEKTFREELKGQHYDKKPSFDQMAAAFRRVKHIAYISGGISIVLFTFVIPGILASVPVLDEAQFQVWIMLNQAWTVIMGIIAIVAPPVEEFLKIRKQRRKNKDHVVNEPMVST
;
A
#
# COMPACT_ATOMS: atom_id res chain seq x y z
N MET A 1 -29.58 -14.72 17.07
CA MET A 1 -28.37 -13.89 16.84
C MET A 1 -27.40 -13.86 18.02
N GLN A 2 -27.83 -14.02 19.28
CA GLN A 2 -26.92 -14.00 20.44
C GLN A 2 -26.31 -15.38 20.77
N ASN A 3 -27.01 -16.49 20.52
CA ASN A 3 -26.47 -17.85 20.77
C ASN A 3 -25.44 -18.33 19.73
N SER A 4 -25.44 -17.77 18.50
CA SER A 4 -24.51 -18.18 17.44
C SER A 4 -23.13 -17.53 17.57
N MET A 5 -22.99 -16.40 18.29
CA MET A 5 -21.69 -15.78 18.58
C MET A 5 -20.95 -16.50 19.72
N THR A 6 -21.68 -17.03 20.70
CA THR A 6 -21.08 -17.74 21.84
C THR A 6 -20.52 -19.11 21.43
N GLU A 7 -21.17 -19.81 20.49
CA GLU A 7 -20.66 -21.06 19.91
C GLU A 7 -19.46 -20.86 18.96
N MET A 8 -19.23 -19.63 18.49
CA MET A 8 -18.11 -19.28 17.60
C MET A 8 -16.80 -19.03 18.36
N ILE A 9 -16.88 -18.66 19.64
CA ILE A 9 -15.71 -18.23 20.45
C ILE A 9 -15.24 -19.33 21.40
N LEU A 10 -16.15 -20.19 21.87
CA LEU A 10 -15.85 -21.23 22.87
C LEU A 10 -14.79 -22.29 22.44
N PRO A 11 -14.66 -22.67 21.14
CA PRO A 11 -13.59 -23.58 20.72
C PRO A 11 -12.18 -22.98 20.85
N TYR A 12 -12.05 -21.65 20.86
CA TYR A 12 -10.76 -20.96 20.79
C TYR A 12 -10.11 -20.66 22.15
N LEU A 13 -10.87 -20.69 23.25
CA LEU A 13 -10.31 -20.62 24.61
C LEU A 13 -9.78 -21.99 25.10
N CYS A 14 -9.97 -23.06 24.33
CA CYS A 14 -9.59 -24.43 24.69
C CYS A 14 -8.53 -25.04 23.75
N GLY A 15 -7.76 -24.20 23.05
CA GLY A 15 -6.76 -24.61 22.04
C GLY A 15 -5.52 -25.34 22.56
N VAL A 16 -5.47 -25.72 23.84
CA VAL A 16 -4.35 -26.47 24.45
C VAL A 16 -4.74 -27.90 24.83
N THR A 17 -6.02 -28.29 24.73
CA THR A 17 -6.49 -29.58 25.28
C THR A 17 -7.24 -30.49 24.29
N PHE A 18 -7.15 -30.23 22.99
CA PHE A 18 -7.74 -31.11 21.96
C PHE A 18 -6.64 -31.84 21.16
N MET A 19 -5.82 -32.61 21.89
CA MET A 19 -4.64 -33.32 21.36
C MET A 19 -4.88 -34.81 21.09
N LEU A 20 -6.11 -35.32 21.10
CA LEU A 20 -6.38 -36.75 20.91
C LEU A 20 -7.77 -36.98 20.33
N LYS A 21 -7.87 -37.13 19.00
CA LYS A 21 -8.79 -38.05 18.32
C LYS A 21 -8.48 -38.07 16.82
N VAL A 22 -7.48 -38.90 16.49
CA VAL A 22 -7.26 -39.38 15.12
C VAL A 22 -8.31 -40.47 14.87
N VAL A 23 -9.20 -40.24 13.92
CA VAL A 23 -10.03 -41.30 13.33
C VAL A 23 -9.84 -41.20 11.83
N GLY A 24 -9.08 -42.15 11.28
CA GLY A 24 -8.72 -42.18 9.88
C GLY A 24 -9.92 -42.47 8.98
N ALA A 25 -9.99 -41.72 7.87
CA ALA A 25 -10.68 -42.14 6.67
C ALA A 25 -9.63 -42.68 5.68
N THR A 26 -9.82 -43.92 5.24
CA THR A 26 -8.95 -44.62 4.30
C THR A 26 -9.14 -44.08 2.89
N PHE A 27 -8.18 -43.32 2.38
CA PHE A 27 -8.02 -43.04 0.95
C PHE A 27 -7.28 -44.21 0.30
N ASN A 28 -7.78 -44.71 -0.84
CA ASN A 28 -7.20 -45.87 -1.52
C ASN A 28 -5.96 -45.40 -2.31
N THR A 29 -4.76 -45.80 -1.87
CA THR A 29 -3.46 -45.37 -2.40
C THR A 29 -3.06 -46.01 -3.74
N SER A 30 -3.98 -46.71 -4.40
CA SER A 30 -3.72 -47.48 -5.63
C SER A 30 -3.61 -46.66 -6.91
N ASP A 31 -4.06 -45.39 -6.91
CA ASP A 31 -4.14 -44.52 -8.10
C ASP A 31 -3.16 -43.33 -8.07
N CYS A 32 -2.11 -43.38 -7.25
CA CYS A 32 -1.06 -42.35 -7.20
C CYS A 32 0.11 -42.74 -8.13
N PRO A 33 0.69 -41.79 -8.91
CA PRO A 33 0.44 -40.35 -8.93
C PRO A 33 -0.77 -39.92 -9.78
N ILE A 34 -1.44 -38.83 -9.37
CA ILE A 34 -2.51 -38.18 -10.12
C ILE A 34 -1.94 -37.00 -10.91
N ILE A 35 -2.07 -37.04 -12.23
CA ILE A 35 -1.73 -35.93 -13.13
C ILE A 35 -3.02 -35.25 -13.57
N LEU A 36 -3.16 -33.96 -13.23
CA LEU A 36 -4.36 -33.18 -13.56
C LEU A 36 -4.21 -32.54 -14.94
N GLU A 37 -5.04 -32.97 -15.88
CA GLU A 37 -5.17 -32.29 -17.17
C GLU A 37 -6.14 -31.10 -17.09
N TYR A 38 -5.90 -30.09 -17.94
CA TYR A 38 -6.80 -28.94 -18.05
C TYR A 38 -8.04 -29.28 -18.89
N PRO A 39 -9.25 -28.95 -18.41
CA PRO A 39 -10.48 -29.20 -19.15
C PRO A 39 -10.54 -28.33 -20.42
N LYS A 40 -11.18 -28.86 -21.47
CA LYS A 40 -11.46 -28.10 -22.71
C LYS A 40 -12.68 -27.20 -22.60
N GLU A 41 -13.60 -27.53 -21.69
CA GLU A 41 -14.80 -26.73 -21.41
C GLU A 41 -14.59 -25.81 -20.21
N THR A 42 -15.17 -24.62 -20.30
CA THR A 42 -15.10 -23.61 -19.24
C THR A 42 -16.18 -23.86 -18.19
N ILE A 43 -15.80 -24.36 -17.03
CA ILE A 43 -16.65 -24.37 -15.84
C ILE A 43 -16.26 -23.15 -15.02
N GLY A 44 -17.16 -22.15 -14.93
CA GLY A 44 -16.97 -20.98 -14.06
C GLY A 44 -17.73 -21.14 -12.75
N PRO A 45 -17.45 -20.31 -11.72
CA PRO A 45 -18.36 -20.17 -10.58
C PRO A 45 -19.77 -19.80 -11.08
N ASN A 46 -20.83 -20.27 -10.42
CA ASN A 46 -22.17 -19.85 -10.78
C ASN A 46 -22.35 -18.39 -10.38
N THR A 47 -23.00 -17.63 -11.25
CA THR A 47 -23.36 -16.26 -10.93
C THR A 47 -24.47 -16.26 -9.88
N ILE A 48 -24.26 -15.52 -8.78
CA ILE A 48 -25.13 -15.56 -7.59
C ILE A 48 -26.01 -14.33 -7.52
N LEU A 49 -25.46 -13.16 -7.89
CA LEU A 49 -26.11 -11.87 -7.70
C LEU A 49 -26.65 -11.32 -9.02
N GLN A 50 -27.82 -10.71 -8.97
CA GLN A 50 -28.29 -9.89 -10.08
C GLN A 50 -27.53 -8.56 -10.13
N LYS A 51 -27.49 -7.93 -11.30
CA LYS A 51 -26.82 -6.64 -11.52
C LYS A 51 -27.19 -5.61 -10.45
N HIS A 52 -28.48 -5.38 -10.23
CA HIS A 52 -28.95 -4.35 -9.31
C HIS A 52 -28.55 -4.63 -7.84
N GLU A 53 -28.52 -5.90 -7.42
CA GLU A 53 -28.09 -6.30 -6.07
C GLU A 53 -26.60 -6.04 -5.86
N SER A 54 -25.78 -6.38 -6.86
CA SER A 54 -24.33 -6.11 -6.82
C SER A 54 -24.02 -4.62 -6.76
N ALA A 55 -24.69 -3.78 -7.56
CA ALA A 55 -24.54 -2.32 -7.50
C ALA A 55 -24.95 -1.77 -6.14
N LEU A 56 -26.08 -2.23 -5.59
CA LEU A 56 -26.56 -1.75 -4.30
C LEU A 56 -25.59 -2.13 -3.18
N LEU A 57 -25.09 -3.36 -3.17
CA LEU A 57 -24.09 -3.82 -2.21
C LEU A 57 -22.78 -3.01 -2.32
N ILE A 58 -22.27 -2.80 -3.54
CA ILE A 58 -20.98 -2.13 -3.74
C ILE A 58 -21.08 -0.62 -3.53
N LEU A 59 -22.05 0.04 -4.16
CA LEU A 59 -22.17 1.50 -4.14
C LEU A 59 -22.84 2.02 -2.87
N LEU A 60 -24.02 1.48 -2.52
CA LEU A 60 -24.75 1.94 -1.34
C LEU A 60 -24.15 1.37 -0.05
N GLY A 61 -23.74 0.09 -0.08
CA GLY A 61 -23.05 -0.57 1.02
C GLY A 61 -21.67 0.03 1.26
N PHE A 62 -20.68 -0.29 0.44
CA PHE A 62 -19.29 0.12 0.71
C PHE A 62 -19.01 1.60 0.43
N GLY A 63 -19.45 2.11 -0.74
CA GLY A 63 -19.29 3.51 -1.09
C GLY A 63 -20.00 4.45 -0.11
N GLY A 64 -21.30 4.20 0.14
CA GLY A 64 -22.11 4.96 1.08
C GLY A 64 -21.59 4.90 2.52
N PHE A 65 -21.23 3.71 3.01
CA PHE A 65 -20.63 3.54 4.33
C PHE A 65 -19.33 4.34 4.48
N SER A 66 -18.46 4.34 3.47
CA SER A 66 -17.20 5.09 3.51
C SER A 66 -17.40 6.60 3.51
N VAL A 67 -18.42 7.09 2.81
CA VAL A 67 -18.84 8.50 2.89
C VAL A 67 -19.33 8.84 4.29
N ILE A 68 -20.13 7.99 4.93
CA ILE A 68 -20.59 8.20 6.31
C ILE A 68 -19.39 8.26 7.27
N LEU A 69 -18.43 7.36 7.13
CA LEU A 69 -17.19 7.37 7.92
C LEU A 69 -16.39 8.66 7.70
N ALA A 70 -16.31 9.15 6.46
CA ALA A 70 -15.68 10.42 6.13
C ALA A 70 -16.35 11.60 6.85
N LEU A 71 -17.68 11.63 6.85
CA LEU A 71 -18.46 12.66 7.53
C LEU A 71 -18.27 12.61 9.05
N ILE A 72 -18.26 11.41 9.64
CA ILE A 72 -17.99 11.23 11.08
C ILE A 72 -16.58 11.69 11.43
N HIS A 73 -15.57 11.30 10.64
CA HIS A 73 -14.20 11.76 10.84
C HIS A 73 -14.10 13.28 10.81
N ASN A 74 -14.66 13.91 9.77
CA ASN A 74 -14.67 15.36 9.61
C ASN A 74 -15.40 16.05 10.78
N ALA A 75 -16.49 15.46 11.29
CA ALA A 75 -17.19 15.96 12.47
C ALA A 75 -16.32 15.87 13.74
N ILE A 76 -15.64 14.74 13.96
CA ILE A 76 -14.72 14.58 15.11
C ILE A 76 -13.61 15.64 15.03
N ARG A 77 -13.01 15.86 13.85
CA ARG A 77 -11.96 16.88 13.68
C ARG A 77 -12.48 18.28 13.93
N LYS A 78 -13.65 18.62 13.40
CA LYS A 78 -14.26 19.94 13.59
C LYS A 78 -14.61 20.21 15.06
N TYR A 79 -15.28 19.28 15.74
CA TYR A 79 -15.86 19.51 17.07
C TYR A 79 -14.95 19.10 18.23
N VAL A 80 -13.98 18.21 18.04
CA VAL A 80 -13.08 17.73 19.11
C VAL A 80 -11.69 18.36 18.99
N PHE A 81 -11.11 18.38 17.79
CA PHE A 81 -9.73 18.78 17.55
C PHE A 81 -9.55 20.21 17.02
N HIS A 82 -10.60 20.83 16.48
CA HIS A 82 -10.63 22.21 15.96
C HIS A 82 -9.60 22.51 14.85
N ASP A 83 -9.34 21.57 13.94
CA ASP A 83 -8.24 21.65 12.95
C ASP A 83 -8.63 21.35 11.47
N ALA A 84 -9.92 21.47 11.13
CA ALA A 84 -10.51 21.01 9.86
C ALA A 84 -10.17 21.82 8.58
N HIS A 85 -9.39 22.90 8.64
CA HIS A 85 -9.23 23.87 7.52
C HIS A 85 -7.78 24.08 7.06
N ASN A 86 -6.89 23.10 7.24
CA ASN A 86 -5.52 23.19 6.74
C ASN A 86 -5.29 22.20 5.57
N LEU A 87 -4.73 22.68 4.45
CA LEU A 87 -4.35 21.86 3.29
C LEU A 87 -3.45 20.70 3.70
N ASP A 88 -2.50 20.94 4.61
CA ASP A 88 -1.62 19.89 5.13
C ASP A 88 -2.39 18.83 5.89
N THR A 89 -3.45 19.18 6.62
CA THR A 89 -4.27 18.21 7.33
C THR A 89 -5.04 17.30 6.37
N ALA A 90 -5.42 17.82 5.19
CA ALA A 90 -6.09 17.04 4.16
C ALA A 90 -5.17 15.98 3.52
N PHE A 91 -3.85 16.14 3.59
CA PHE A 91 -2.88 15.20 3.03
C PHE A 91 -1.98 14.48 4.05
N ASP A 92 -1.95 14.93 5.30
CA ASP A 92 -1.02 14.44 6.33
C ASP A 92 -1.77 13.99 7.61
N ALA A 93 -3.11 14.01 7.57
CA ALA A 93 -4.00 13.77 8.71
C ALA A 93 -3.68 14.62 9.96
N GLY A 94 -2.83 15.64 9.87
CA GLY A 94 -2.32 16.43 10.99
C GLY A 94 -1.28 15.73 11.88
N GLY A 95 -0.67 14.62 11.43
CA GLY A 95 0.50 14.01 12.09
C GLY A 95 0.28 13.37 13.47
N ASN A 96 -0.97 13.12 13.89
CA ASN A 96 -1.32 12.63 15.25
C ASN A 96 -2.08 11.29 15.28
N ILE A 97 -1.77 10.39 14.36
CA ILE A 97 -2.39 9.07 14.22
C ILE A 97 -1.85 8.09 15.28
N SER A 98 -2.60 7.03 15.64
CA SER A 98 -2.19 6.00 16.62
C SER A 98 -1.23 4.98 15.99
N THR A 99 -0.47 4.26 16.81
CA THR A 99 0.46 3.23 16.29
C THR A 99 -0.34 2.09 15.67
N SER A 100 -1.38 1.62 16.36
CA SER A 100 -2.25 0.55 15.88
C SER A 100 -3.06 0.97 14.65
N LEU A 101 -3.61 2.19 14.62
CA LEU A 101 -4.29 2.70 13.43
C LEU A 101 -3.33 2.87 12.25
N THR A 102 -2.09 3.31 12.48
CA THR A 102 -1.06 3.33 11.43
C THR A 102 -0.79 1.92 10.91
N ALA A 103 -0.64 0.94 11.80
CA ALA A 103 -0.39 -0.45 11.43
C ALA A 103 -1.50 -1.02 10.55
N VAL A 104 -2.75 -0.87 10.99
CA VAL A 104 -3.92 -1.38 10.27
C VAL A 104 -4.11 -0.65 8.95
N THR A 105 -3.92 0.66 8.90
CA THR A 105 -4.00 1.41 7.64
C THR A 105 -2.95 0.97 6.64
N VAL A 106 -1.70 0.80 7.07
CA VAL A 106 -0.64 0.33 6.18
C VAL A 106 -0.92 -1.10 5.72
N ALA A 107 -1.33 -2.00 6.62
CA ALA A 107 -1.68 -3.37 6.26
C ALA A 107 -2.83 -3.41 5.25
N SER A 108 -3.87 -2.61 5.47
CA SER A 108 -5.04 -2.51 4.60
C SER A 108 -4.72 -1.90 3.22
N GLN A 109 -3.79 -0.95 3.14
CA GLN A 109 -3.36 -0.38 1.86
C GLN A 109 -2.45 -1.31 1.06
N MET A 110 -1.71 -2.18 1.75
CA MET A 110 -0.94 -3.25 1.11
C MET A 110 -1.82 -4.46 0.77
N PHE A 111 -3.01 -4.58 1.37
CA PHE A 111 -3.96 -5.64 1.07
C PHE A 111 -4.69 -5.36 -0.25
N TRP A 112 -4.19 -5.97 -1.31
CA TRP A 112 -4.70 -5.81 -2.66
C TRP A 112 -5.67 -6.92 -3.02
N PRO A 113 -6.59 -6.70 -3.96
CA PRO A 113 -7.40 -7.78 -4.53
C PRO A 113 -6.56 -8.95 -5.04
N ALA A 114 -5.39 -8.66 -5.61
CA ALA A 114 -4.44 -9.66 -6.06
C ALA A 114 -3.95 -10.57 -4.91
N ASP A 115 -3.89 -10.10 -3.66
CA ASP A 115 -3.52 -10.95 -2.53
C ASP A 115 -4.56 -12.04 -2.26
N ILE A 116 -5.82 -11.80 -2.61
CA ILE A 116 -6.90 -12.79 -2.48
C ILE A 116 -6.85 -13.81 -3.63
N LEU A 117 -6.59 -13.31 -4.83
CA LEU A 117 -6.71 -14.06 -6.07
C LEU A 117 -5.41 -14.80 -6.42
N GLN A 118 -4.29 -14.08 -6.47
CA GLN A 118 -2.99 -14.59 -6.92
C GLN A 118 -2.34 -15.54 -5.90
N SER A 119 -2.53 -15.33 -4.60
CA SER A 119 -1.98 -16.24 -3.58
C SER A 119 -2.54 -17.65 -3.70
N ALA A 120 -3.83 -17.78 -4.03
CA ALA A 120 -4.50 -19.05 -4.29
C ALA A 120 -4.04 -19.66 -5.63
N THR A 121 -3.93 -18.85 -6.68
CA THR A 121 -3.40 -19.27 -7.98
C THR A 121 -1.99 -19.86 -7.86
N LEU A 122 -1.11 -19.20 -7.11
CA LEU A 122 0.25 -19.68 -6.88
C LEU A 122 0.28 -20.93 -5.99
N ALA A 123 -0.60 -21.04 -4.99
CA ALA A 123 -0.72 -22.25 -4.19
C ALA A 123 -1.21 -23.46 -5.01
N THR A 124 -2.12 -23.25 -5.97
CA THR A 124 -2.55 -24.30 -6.90
C THR A 124 -1.43 -24.74 -7.84
N LYS A 125 -0.58 -23.81 -8.30
CA LYS A 125 0.51 -24.12 -9.25
C LYS A 125 1.77 -24.69 -8.58
N LEU A 126 2.11 -24.22 -7.38
CA LEU A 126 3.40 -24.48 -6.71
C LEU A 126 3.25 -25.19 -5.36
N GLY A 127 2.02 -25.53 -4.98
CA GLY A 127 1.73 -26.18 -3.71
C GLY A 127 1.91 -25.24 -2.51
N VAL A 128 2.26 -25.81 -1.35
CA VAL A 128 2.40 -25.07 -0.08
C VAL A 128 3.45 -23.96 -0.14
N SER A 129 4.44 -24.13 -1.02
CA SER A 129 5.51 -23.16 -1.23
C SER A 129 5.05 -21.87 -1.91
N GLY A 130 4.02 -21.93 -2.77
CA GLY A 130 3.61 -20.83 -3.63
C GLY A 130 3.05 -19.64 -2.86
N ALA A 131 2.10 -19.88 -1.96
CA ALA A 131 1.51 -18.83 -1.12
C ALA A 131 2.55 -18.18 -0.19
N PHE A 132 3.50 -18.97 0.31
CA PHE A 132 4.56 -18.49 1.18
C PHE A 132 5.56 -17.60 0.44
N TRP A 133 6.09 -18.04 -0.71
CA TRP A 133 7.04 -17.25 -1.49
C TRP A 133 6.42 -15.98 -2.09
N TYR A 134 5.13 -16.02 -2.45
CA TYR A 134 4.36 -14.82 -2.76
C TYR A 134 4.41 -13.80 -1.63
N ALA A 135 4.12 -14.23 -0.41
CA ALA A 135 4.13 -13.36 0.75
C ALA A 135 5.54 -12.83 1.05
N VAL A 136 6.56 -13.69 1.01
CA VAL A 136 7.97 -13.33 1.29
C VAL A 136 8.46 -12.20 0.37
N GLY A 137 8.15 -12.26 -0.93
CA GLY A 137 8.56 -11.21 -1.88
C GLY A 137 8.06 -9.81 -1.49
N VAL A 138 6.87 -9.72 -0.92
CA VAL A 138 6.26 -8.43 -0.54
C VAL A 138 6.72 -7.96 0.84
N ILE A 139 6.79 -8.84 1.85
CA ILE A 139 7.09 -8.42 3.24
C ILE A 139 8.49 -7.86 3.42
N ILE A 140 9.46 -8.26 2.59
CA ILE A 140 10.81 -7.68 2.62
C ILE A 140 10.69 -6.16 2.42
N ASN A 141 9.86 -5.72 1.49
CA ASN A 141 9.64 -4.30 1.23
C ASN A 141 8.94 -3.59 2.38
N ILE A 142 7.97 -4.24 3.02
CA ILE A 142 7.28 -3.70 4.19
C ILE A 142 8.25 -3.48 5.36
N PHE A 143 9.16 -4.44 5.62
CA PHE A 143 10.11 -4.35 6.73
C PHE A 143 11.30 -3.43 6.48
N ILE A 144 11.67 -3.17 5.21
CA ILE A 144 12.70 -2.17 4.89
C ILE A 144 12.13 -0.75 4.97
N PHE A 145 10.85 -0.54 4.63
CA PHE A 145 10.25 0.80 4.59
C PHE A 145 10.40 1.67 5.87
N PRO A 146 10.32 1.14 7.11
CA PRO A 146 10.58 1.90 8.33
C PRO A 146 11.91 2.66 8.30
N ILE A 147 12.96 2.01 7.77
CA ILE A 147 14.31 2.58 7.67
C ILE A 147 14.25 3.81 6.77
N PHE A 148 13.65 3.66 5.59
CA PHE A 148 13.49 4.76 4.64
C PHE A 148 12.60 5.88 5.18
N SER A 149 11.50 5.55 5.84
CA SER A 149 10.59 6.55 6.44
C SER A 149 11.31 7.42 7.46
N VAL A 150 12.19 6.85 8.29
CA VAL A 150 13.00 7.61 9.25
C VAL A 150 14.01 8.51 8.55
N HIS A 151 14.72 8.01 7.52
CA HIS A 151 15.67 8.86 6.76
C HIS A 151 14.96 9.98 6.01
N PHE A 152 13.81 9.69 5.40
CA PHE A 152 12.96 10.67 4.73
C PHE A 152 12.59 11.79 5.71
N LYS A 153 12.04 11.45 6.88
CA LYS A 153 11.62 12.45 7.90
C LYS A 153 12.78 13.22 8.51
N THR A 154 13.97 12.61 8.58
CA THR A 154 15.17 13.30 9.07
C THR A 154 15.70 14.31 8.06
N ARG A 155 15.65 13.98 6.75
CA ARG A 155 16.28 14.77 5.68
C ARG A 155 15.33 15.74 4.99
N ALA A 156 14.04 15.40 4.89
CA ALA A 156 13.01 16.15 4.20
C ALA A 156 11.70 16.19 5.02
N PRO A 157 11.71 16.74 6.26
CA PRO A 157 10.54 16.71 7.16
C PRO A 157 9.31 17.44 6.62
N GLY A 158 9.48 18.41 5.70
CA GLY A 158 8.38 19.16 5.10
C GLY A 158 7.91 18.64 3.74
N ALA A 159 8.56 17.62 3.17
CA ALA A 159 8.17 17.07 1.87
C ALA A 159 6.85 16.27 1.96
N LYS A 160 5.97 16.48 0.99
CA LYS A 160 4.65 15.82 0.86
C LYS A 160 4.65 14.73 -0.21
N THR A 161 5.51 14.87 -1.22
CA THR A 161 5.74 13.86 -2.26
C THR A 161 7.22 13.47 -2.26
N TYR A 162 7.52 12.24 -2.66
CA TYR A 162 8.92 11.86 -2.84
C TYR A 162 9.54 12.55 -4.07
N LEU A 163 8.71 13.00 -5.01
CA LEU A 163 9.14 13.74 -6.20
C LEU A 163 9.66 15.14 -5.85
N GLN A 164 9.13 15.79 -4.81
CA GLN A 164 9.70 17.04 -4.27
C GLN A 164 11.16 16.89 -3.84
N ILE A 165 11.56 15.73 -3.30
CA ILE A 165 12.96 15.43 -2.98
C ILE A 165 13.81 15.40 -4.25
N ILE A 166 13.31 14.73 -5.31
CA ILE A 166 14.01 14.63 -6.59
C ILE A 166 14.17 16.02 -7.21
N TYR A 167 13.14 16.86 -7.15
CA TYR A 167 13.21 18.25 -7.63
C TYR A 167 14.24 19.06 -6.84
N ALA A 168 14.19 19.02 -5.50
CA ALA A 168 15.07 19.79 -4.64
C ALA A 168 16.56 19.40 -4.82
N ARG A 169 16.85 18.11 -5.02
CA ARG A 169 18.23 17.62 -5.18
C ARG A 169 18.76 17.73 -6.61
N TYR A 170 17.95 17.37 -7.60
CA TYR A 170 18.42 17.10 -8.97
C TYR A 170 17.88 18.06 -10.02
N GLY A 171 16.96 18.95 -9.63
CA GLY A 171 16.36 19.96 -10.47
C GLY A 171 15.34 19.42 -11.48
N MET A 172 14.91 20.32 -12.36
CA MET A 172 13.78 20.10 -13.28
C MET A 172 13.91 18.86 -14.18
N LYS A 173 15.08 18.62 -14.78
CA LYS A 173 15.25 17.54 -15.76
C LYS A 173 15.00 16.16 -15.15
N ALA A 174 15.62 15.89 -14.01
CA ALA A 174 15.44 14.63 -13.29
C ALA A 174 14.02 14.52 -12.73
N HIS A 175 13.47 15.62 -12.23
CA HIS A 175 12.10 15.65 -11.72
C HIS A 175 11.08 15.24 -12.79
N ILE A 176 11.14 15.79 -14.00
CA ILE A 176 10.21 15.44 -15.10
C ILE A 176 10.29 13.94 -15.42
N VAL A 177 11.51 13.38 -15.53
CA VAL A 177 11.71 11.96 -15.81
C VAL A 177 11.07 11.08 -14.72
N PHE A 178 11.24 11.44 -13.45
CA PHE A 178 10.68 10.68 -12.34
C PHE A 178 9.19 10.91 -12.14
N CYS A 179 8.64 12.08 -12.51
CA CYS A 179 7.19 12.26 -12.63
C CYS A 179 6.61 11.29 -13.66
N CYS A 180 7.28 11.08 -14.80
CA CYS A 180 6.86 10.09 -15.79
C CYS A 180 6.89 8.66 -15.22
N PHE A 181 7.98 8.26 -14.54
CA PHE A 181 8.04 6.94 -13.90
C PHE A 181 6.97 6.74 -12.82
N ALA A 182 6.70 7.77 -12.00
CA ALA A 182 5.65 7.74 -11.00
C ALA A 182 4.29 7.52 -11.66
N LEU A 183 3.93 8.34 -12.66
CA LEU A 183 2.66 8.22 -13.37
C LEU A 183 2.51 6.87 -14.07
N VAL A 184 3.57 6.34 -14.69
CA VAL A 184 3.55 4.98 -15.28
C VAL A 184 3.34 3.92 -14.20
N THR A 185 3.96 4.07 -13.02
CA THR A 185 3.75 3.16 -11.89
C THR A 185 2.29 3.16 -11.44
N ASN A 186 1.72 4.34 -11.20
CA ASN A 186 0.31 4.49 -10.85
C ASN A 186 -0.62 3.92 -11.94
N LEU A 187 -0.28 4.07 -13.23
CA LEU A 187 -1.05 3.45 -14.33
C LEU A 187 -0.99 1.92 -14.27
N VAL A 188 0.18 1.31 -14.07
CA VAL A 188 0.31 -0.16 -13.95
C VAL A 188 -0.49 -0.69 -12.76
N ILE A 189 -0.42 -0.02 -11.60
CA ILE A 189 -1.19 -0.39 -10.41
C ILE A 189 -2.69 -0.27 -10.69
N MET A 190 -3.12 0.84 -11.29
CA MET A 190 -4.51 1.06 -11.67
C MET A 190 -5.02 0.00 -12.65
N THR A 191 -4.22 -0.41 -13.64
CA THR A 191 -4.56 -1.52 -14.54
C THR A 191 -4.76 -2.83 -13.78
N ALA A 192 -3.87 -3.17 -12.85
CA ALA A 192 -3.99 -4.37 -12.02
C ALA A 192 -5.27 -4.35 -11.16
N LEU A 193 -5.60 -3.21 -10.56
CA LEU A 193 -6.83 -3.03 -9.79
C LEU A 193 -8.07 -3.20 -10.68
N LEU A 194 -8.09 -2.60 -11.86
CA LEU A 194 -9.20 -2.69 -12.82
C LEU A 194 -9.43 -4.14 -13.29
N LEU A 195 -8.37 -4.87 -13.61
CA LEU A 195 -8.46 -6.27 -14.04
C LEU A 195 -8.95 -7.18 -12.91
N ALA A 196 -8.40 -7.03 -11.69
CA ALA A 196 -8.86 -7.81 -10.54
C ALA A 196 -10.34 -7.54 -10.22
N GLY A 197 -10.77 -6.27 -10.29
CA GLY A 197 -12.16 -5.88 -10.08
C GLY A 197 -13.10 -6.38 -11.16
N LYS A 198 -12.70 -6.33 -12.44
CA LYS A 198 -13.44 -6.94 -13.55
C LYS A 198 -13.70 -8.41 -13.29
N THR A 199 -12.63 -9.18 -13.07
CA THR A 199 -12.74 -10.63 -12.88
C THR A 199 -13.64 -10.97 -11.70
N THR A 200 -13.47 -10.29 -10.57
CA THR A 200 -14.26 -10.62 -9.38
C THR A 200 -15.74 -10.25 -9.54
N ILE A 201 -16.05 -9.05 -10.03
CA ILE A 201 -17.45 -8.61 -10.21
C ILE A 201 -18.17 -9.50 -11.22
N GLN A 202 -17.52 -9.84 -12.34
CA GLN A 202 -18.08 -10.72 -13.36
C GLN A 202 -18.21 -12.18 -12.89
N SER A 203 -17.34 -12.63 -11.98
CA SER A 203 -17.44 -14.00 -11.46
C SER A 203 -18.61 -14.23 -10.50
N VAL A 204 -19.12 -13.17 -9.86
CA VAL A 204 -20.19 -13.29 -8.85
C VAL A 204 -21.54 -12.74 -9.34
N THR A 205 -21.53 -11.91 -10.40
CA THR A 205 -22.73 -11.18 -10.85
C THR A 205 -23.16 -11.60 -12.25
N GLU A 206 -24.46 -11.86 -12.44
CA GLU A 206 -24.98 -12.36 -13.72
C GLU A 206 -24.94 -11.29 -14.83
N ASN A 207 -24.45 -11.69 -16.02
CA ASN A 207 -24.57 -10.95 -17.28
C ASN A 207 -23.99 -9.52 -17.28
N VAL A 208 -22.98 -9.22 -16.46
CA VAL A 208 -22.43 -7.86 -16.30
C VAL A 208 -21.60 -7.43 -17.52
N SER A 209 -21.92 -6.25 -18.07
CA SER A 209 -21.11 -5.64 -19.13
C SER A 209 -19.86 -4.97 -18.56
N GLU A 210 -18.83 -4.85 -19.39
CA GLU A 210 -17.55 -4.25 -19.00
C GLU A 210 -17.69 -2.79 -18.57
N GLU A 211 -18.55 -2.03 -19.27
CA GLU A 211 -18.83 -0.62 -18.99
C GLU A 211 -19.47 -0.46 -17.61
N TYR A 212 -20.38 -1.36 -17.25
CA TYR A 212 -21.04 -1.35 -15.95
C TYR A 212 -20.03 -1.56 -14.82
N THR A 213 -19.13 -2.53 -14.95
CA THR A 213 -18.08 -2.77 -13.95
C THR A 213 -17.18 -1.53 -13.80
N LEU A 214 -16.79 -0.88 -14.90
CA LEU A 214 -15.97 0.34 -14.84
C LEU A 214 -16.69 1.49 -14.16
N LEU A 215 -17.98 1.69 -14.41
CA LEU A 215 -18.77 2.73 -13.74
C LEU A 215 -18.84 2.50 -12.22
N ILE A 216 -19.04 1.24 -11.80
CA ILE A 216 -18.99 0.89 -10.37
C ILE A 216 -17.62 1.20 -9.78
N MET A 217 -16.54 0.77 -10.43
CA MET A 217 -15.18 0.93 -9.92
C MET A 217 -14.76 2.41 -9.88
N ALA A 218 -15.05 3.18 -10.93
CA ALA A 218 -14.77 4.61 -10.97
C ALA A 218 -15.51 5.37 -9.85
N THR A 219 -16.77 5.02 -9.61
CA THR A 219 -17.56 5.58 -8.50
C THR A 219 -16.98 5.18 -7.15
N LEU A 220 -16.61 3.91 -6.99
CA LEU A 220 -16.03 3.38 -5.76
C LEU A 220 -14.71 4.08 -5.41
N PHE A 221 -13.81 4.26 -6.39
CA PHE A 221 -12.51 4.91 -6.20
C PHE A 221 -12.64 6.42 -5.95
N GLY A 222 -13.65 7.06 -6.56
CA GLY A 222 -13.94 8.49 -6.37
C GLY A 222 -14.71 8.83 -5.07
N SER A 223 -15.39 7.86 -4.46
CA SER A 223 -16.38 8.05 -3.38
C SER A 223 -15.93 8.92 -2.20
N TYR A 224 -15.13 8.39 -1.27
CA TYR A 224 -14.69 9.11 -0.08
C TYR A 224 -13.46 9.99 -0.33
N SER A 225 -12.78 9.82 -1.48
CA SER A 225 -11.60 10.60 -1.90
C SER A 225 -11.89 12.10 -1.97
N LEU A 226 -13.11 12.47 -2.35
CA LEU A 226 -13.55 13.87 -2.44
C LEU A 226 -13.83 14.51 -1.07
N ILE A 227 -14.37 13.72 -0.14
CA ILE A 227 -14.91 14.23 1.13
C ILE A 227 -13.87 14.15 2.26
N GLY A 228 -13.03 13.12 2.25
CA GLY A 228 -12.36 12.64 3.45
C GLY A 228 -10.89 13.05 3.64
N GLY A 229 -10.18 13.44 2.58
CA GLY A 229 -8.73 13.59 2.63
C GLY A 229 -8.00 12.33 3.16
N ILE A 230 -6.70 12.45 3.39
CA ILE A 230 -5.86 11.35 3.89
C ILE A 230 -6.26 10.93 5.31
N GLY A 231 -6.74 11.84 6.16
CA GLY A 231 -7.18 11.51 7.53
C GLY A 231 -8.34 10.53 7.60
N THR A 232 -9.34 10.67 6.72
CA THR A 232 -10.46 9.72 6.62
C THR A 232 -10.01 8.35 6.15
N THR A 233 -9.01 8.32 5.26
CA THR A 233 -8.47 7.07 4.72
C THR A 233 -8.03 6.13 5.84
N PHE A 234 -7.45 6.65 6.95
CA PHE A 234 -7.10 5.82 8.10
C PHE A 234 -8.29 5.10 8.74
N TYR A 235 -9.43 5.78 8.89
CA TYR A 235 -10.63 5.16 9.48
C TYR A 235 -11.28 4.18 8.52
N VAL A 236 -11.36 4.52 7.24
CA VAL A 236 -11.89 3.61 6.20
C VAL A 236 -11.04 2.34 6.11
N SER A 237 -9.71 2.49 6.11
CA SER A 237 -8.78 1.35 6.11
C SER A 237 -8.92 0.46 7.35
N TYR A 238 -9.24 1.02 8.52
CA TYR A 238 -9.57 0.20 9.70
C TYR A 238 -10.80 -0.69 9.47
N PHE A 239 -11.90 -0.12 8.96
CA PHE A 239 -13.10 -0.92 8.70
C PHE A 239 -12.90 -1.95 7.58
N ASN A 240 -12.06 -1.63 6.59
CA ASN A 240 -11.63 -2.58 5.57
C ASN A 240 -10.91 -3.78 6.20
N ALA A 241 -9.88 -3.53 7.01
CA ALA A 241 -9.18 -4.60 7.71
C ALA A 241 -10.12 -5.40 8.62
N PHE A 242 -11.01 -4.72 9.38
CA PHE A 242 -11.99 -5.38 10.22
C PHE A 242 -12.82 -6.40 9.44
N LEU A 243 -13.42 -6.00 8.31
CA LEU A 243 -14.25 -6.92 7.53
C LEU A 243 -13.40 -8.03 6.90
N ALA A 244 -12.21 -7.71 6.39
CA ALA A 244 -11.31 -8.67 5.77
C ALA A 244 -10.90 -9.80 6.74
N TYR A 245 -10.50 -9.46 7.97
CA TYR A 245 -10.12 -10.46 8.97
C TYR A 245 -11.31 -11.29 9.48
N VAL A 246 -12.48 -10.67 9.65
CA VAL A 246 -13.70 -11.41 10.04
C VAL A 246 -14.10 -12.39 8.94
N ALA A 247 -14.16 -11.93 7.69
CA ALA A 247 -14.49 -12.76 6.53
C ALA A 247 -13.48 -13.90 6.34
N LEU A 248 -12.17 -13.60 6.41
CA LEU A 248 -11.11 -14.60 6.32
C LEU A 248 -11.24 -15.67 7.41
N THR A 249 -11.52 -15.26 8.66
CA THR A 249 -11.70 -16.18 9.79
C THR A 249 -12.89 -17.12 9.60
N VAL A 250 -14.03 -16.56 9.19
CA VAL A 250 -15.22 -17.37 8.85
C VAL A 250 -14.89 -18.33 7.70
N PHE A 251 -14.19 -17.85 6.68
CA PHE A 251 -13.90 -18.61 5.49
C PHE A 251 -13.03 -19.83 5.77
N PHE A 252 -11.82 -19.65 6.32
CA PHE A 252 -10.92 -20.79 6.53
C PHE A 252 -11.50 -21.78 7.54
N THR A 253 -12.25 -21.30 8.55
CA THR A 253 -12.91 -22.19 9.53
C THR A 253 -13.92 -23.09 8.84
N LYS A 254 -14.68 -22.53 7.89
CA LYS A 254 -15.69 -23.27 7.13
C LYS A 254 -15.09 -24.19 6.07
N VAL A 255 -13.92 -23.86 5.53
CA VAL A 255 -13.21 -24.75 4.60
C VAL A 255 -12.62 -25.95 5.36
N LEU A 256 -11.93 -25.71 6.47
CA LEU A 256 -11.05 -26.71 7.10
C LEU A 256 -11.70 -27.54 8.23
N TYR A 257 -12.89 -27.18 8.70
CA TYR A 257 -13.55 -27.86 9.83
C TYR A 257 -15.03 -28.21 9.57
N ASN A 258 -15.53 -28.07 8.34
CA ASN A 258 -16.92 -28.34 8.03
C ASN A 258 -17.16 -29.79 7.59
N ASN A 259 -17.55 -30.65 8.54
CA ASN A 259 -17.80 -32.08 8.32
C ASN A 259 -19.23 -32.39 7.82
N THR A 260 -19.72 -31.61 6.85
CA THR A 260 -21.00 -31.92 6.19
C THR A 260 -20.77 -32.97 5.10
N SER A 261 -21.73 -33.87 4.86
CA SER A 261 -21.62 -34.99 3.89
C SER A 261 -21.20 -34.60 2.47
N ARG A 262 -21.41 -33.34 2.06
CA ARG A 262 -21.00 -32.79 0.76
C ARG A 262 -19.52 -32.36 0.69
N PHE A 263 -18.85 -32.18 1.83
CA PHE A 263 -17.48 -31.66 1.94
C PHE A 263 -16.59 -32.49 2.86
N LEU A 264 -16.91 -33.78 3.06
CA LEU A 264 -16.16 -34.68 3.94
C LEU A 264 -14.65 -34.71 3.62
N ASP A 265 -14.30 -34.39 2.37
CA ASP A 265 -12.95 -34.45 1.82
C ASP A 265 -12.12 -33.18 2.03
N ILE A 266 -12.77 -32.03 2.28
CA ILE A 266 -12.12 -30.74 2.57
C ILE A 266 -12.26 -30.37 4.05
N GLY A 267 -13.28 -30.90 4.73
CA GLY A 267 -13.57 -30.64 6.14
C GLY A 267 -12.57 -31.23 7.13
N ASP A 268 -11.54 -31.95 6.67
CA ASP A 268 -10.45 -32.48 7.47
C ASP A 268 -9.09 -32.26 6.78
N ILE A 269 -8.13 -31.71 7.54
CA ILE A 269 -6.77 -31.41 7.09
C ILE A 269 -6.05 -32.70 6.67
N SER A 270 -6.29 -33.81 7.38
CA SER A 270 -5.70 -35.12 7.08
C SER A 270 -6.15 -35.65 5.71
N ASN A 271 -7.43 -35.48 5.37
CA ASN A 271 -7.95 -35.89 4.07
C ASN A 271 -7.40 -35.04 2.93
N ILE A 272 -7.28 -33.72 3.14
CA ILE A 272 -6.63 -32.82 2.18
C ILE A 272 -5.19 -33.28 1.94
N TYR A 273 -4.43 -33.60 2.98
CA TYR A 273 -3.06 -34.08 2.84
C TYR A 273 -2.98 -35.37 2.02
N ASN A 274 -3.81 -36.37 2.35
CA ASN A 274 -3.81 -37.66 1.68
C ASN A 274 -4.12 -37.56 0.18
N VAL A 275 -4.98 -36.62 -0.22
CA VAL A 275 -5.32 -36.40 -1.63
C VAL A 275 -4.23 -35.59 -2.33
N VAL A 276 -3.82 -34.45 -1.78
CA VAL A 276 -2.90 -33.51 -2.45
C VAL A 276 -1.47 -34.05 -2.51
N SER A 277 -1.05 -34.88 -1.55
CA SER A 277 0.27 -35.54 -1.60
C SER A 277 0.45 -36.48 -2.80
N CYS A 278 -0.66 -37.00 -3.35
CA CYS A 278 -0.66 -37.83 -4.55
C CYS A 278 -0.72 -37.04 -5.87
N VAL A 279 -0.97 -35.73 -5.82
CA VAL A 279 -1.03 -34.87 -7.02
C VAL A 279 0.38 -34.43 -7.40
N GLU A 280 0.79 -34.70 -8.63
CA GLU A 280 2.07 -34.23 -9.16
C GLU A 280 1.98 -32.77 -9.59
N GLY A 281 2.96 -31.97 -9.15
CA GLY A 281 3.14 -30.60 -9.60
C GLY A 281 3.83 -30.51 -10.96
N SER A 282 3.89 -29.30 -11.51
CA SER A 282 4.58 -29.04 -12.76
C SER A 282 6.05 -29.47 -12.70
N GLY A 283 6.46 -30.31 -13.65
CA GLY A 283 7.82 -30.86 -13.73
C GLY A 283 8.10 -32.05 -12.80
N GLY A 284 7.06 -32.72 -12.27
CA GLY A 284 7.21 -33.92 -11.41
C GLY A 284 7.61 -33.61 -9.97
N ASN A 285 7.50 -32.34 -9.55
CA ASN A 285 7.79 -31.92 -8.18
C ASN A 285 6.60 -32.17 -7.25
N SER A 286 6.86 -32.52 -5.99
CA SER A 286 5.82 -32.66 -4.97
C SER A 286 5.27 -31.30 -4.54
N LEU A 287 3.95 -31.15 -4.54
CA LEU A 287 3.24 -29.95 -4.07
C LEU A 287 3.35 -29.75 -2.53
N MET A 288 3.82 -30.75 -1.80
CA MET A 288 4.07 -30.69 -0.35
C MET A 288 5.52 -30.32 -0.01
N SER A 289 6.31 -29.89 -0.99
CA SER A 289 7.69 -29.45 -0.78
C SER A 289 7.80 -27.92 -0.76
N PHE A 290 8.62 -27.40 0.14
CA PHE A 290 9.09 -26.00 0.07
C PHE A 290 10.29 -25.81 -0.86
N ARG A 291 10.88 -26.90 -1.40
CA ARG A 291 12.03 -26.89 -2.32
C ARG A 291 11.60 -26.72 -3.77
N SER A 292 10.79 -25.71 -4.06
CA SER A 292 10.37 -25.38 -5.42
C SER A 292 11.30 -24.32 -6.03
N GLU A 293 11.98 -24.68 -7.12
CA GLU A 293 12.81 -23.73 -7.89
C GLU A 293 11.95 -22.56 -8.39
N SER A 294 10.82 -22.86 -9.04
CA SER A 294 9.84 -21.86 -9.48
C SER A 294 9.35 -21.00 -8.33
N GLY A 295 9.08 -21.58 -7.14
CA GLY A 295 8.70 -20.83 -5.94
C GLY A 295 9.72 -19.77 -5.54
N ILE A 296 11.00 -20.12 -5.53
CA ILE A 296 12.10 -19.18 -5.23
C ILE A 296 12.20 -18.09 -6.32
N VAL A 297 12.10 -18.47 -7.59
CA VAL A 297 12.10 -17.53 -8.72
C VAL A 297 10.96 -16.52 -8.57
N TYR A 298 9.74 -16.97 -8.26
CA TYR A 298 8.61 -16.09 -7.96
C TYR A 298 8.85 -15.19 -6.75
N GLY A 299 9.52 -15.69 -5.70
CA GLY A 299 9.90 -14.88 -4.55
C GLY A 299 10.87 -13.73 -4.92
N ILE A 300 11.89 -14.02 -5.73
CA ILE A 300 12.86 -13.03 -6.22
C ILE A 300 12.19 -11.99 -7.13
N VAL A 301 11.39 -12.45 -8.09
CA VAL A 301 10.63 -11.58 -8.98
C VAL A 301 9.66 -10.72 -8.15
N GLY A 302 8.92 -11.34 -7.23
CA GLY A 302 7.98 -10.68 -6.33
C GLY A 302 8.65 -9.56 -5.52
N PHE A 303 9.89 -9.76 -5.07
CA PHE A 303 10.67 -8.70 -4.42
C PHE A 303 10.86 -7.46 -5.32
N PHE A 304 11.26 -7.63 -6.58
CA PHE A 304 11.48 -6.51 -7.48
C PHE A 304 10.18 -5.81 -7.88
N VAL A 305 9.14 -6.58 -8.18
CA VAL A 305 7.79 -6.08 -8.48
C VAL A 305 7.26 -5.26 -7.31
N ALA A 306 7.26 -5.84 -6.11
CA ALA A 306 6.81 -5.17 -4.90
C ALA A 306 7.68 -3.94 -4.58
N SER A 307 9.01 -4.01 -4.78
CA SER A 307 9.89 -2.85 -4.57
C SER A 307 9.47 -1.68 -5.47
N SER A 308 9.29 -1.94 -6.76
CA SER A 308 8.89 -0.90 -7.70
C SER A 308 7.57 -0.23 -7.29
N MET A 309 6.55 -1.04 -7.01
CA MET A 309 5.25 -0.55 -6.56
C MET A 309 5.34 0.19 -5.21
N VAL A 310 6.16 -0.26 -4.26
CA VAL A 310 6.24 0.33 -2.92
C VAL A 310 7.00 1.66 -2.89
N TYR A 311 8.04 1.81 -3.71
CA TYR A 311 8.95 2.96 -3.66
C TYR A 311 8.72 3.98 -4.76
N CYS A 312 8.15 3.58 -5.91
CA CYS A 312 7.87 4.49 -7.02
C CYS A 312 6.41 4.98 -7.04
N ASP A 313 5.51 4.38 -6.24
CA ASP A 313 4.14 4.84 -6.10
C ASP A 313 4.01 5.93 -5.02
N GLN A 314 3.35 7.02 -5.39
CA GLN A 314 3.05 8.10 -4.46
C GLN A 314 1.98 7.72 -3.42
N ALA A 315 1.02 6.82 -3.70
CA ALA A 315 0.02 6.40 -2.71
C ALA A 315 0.70 5.71 -1.51
N ALA A 316 1.69 4.86 -1.82
CA ALA A 316 2.55 4.20 -0.86
C ALA A 316 3.37 5.18 0.00
N TRP A 317 3.79 6.34 -0.50
CA TRP A 317 4.50 7.35 0.30
C TRP A 317 3.56 8.19 1.18
N GLN A 318 2.39 8.56 0.66
CA GLN A 318 1.45 9.50 1.31
C GLN A 318 1.06 9.08 2.73
N SER A 319 0.61 7.85 2.92
CA SER A 319 0.16 7.35 4.24
C SER A 319 1.32 7.14 5.21
N ARG A 320 2.49 6.78 4.68
CA ARG A 320 3.67 6.38 5.47
C ARG A 320 4.46 7.59 5.96
N ILE A 321 4.42 8.70 5.22
CA ILE A 321 4.99 9.98 5.67
C ILE A 321 4.14 10.58 6.80
N ALA A 322 2.83 10.31 6.84
CA ALA A 322 1.92 10.90 7.82
C ALA A 322 2.05 10.40 9.27
N ALA A 323 2.67 9.24 9.49
CA ALA A 323 2.88 8.70 10.83
C ALA A 323 4.09 9.35 11.53
N LYS A 324 4.03 9.60 12.86
CA LYS A 324 5.22 10.01 13.64
C LYS A 324 6.33 8.97 13.55
N PRO A 325 7.62 9.32 13.70
CA PRO A 325 8.73 8.38 13.44
C PRO A 325 8.66 7.10 14.27
N MET A 326 8.50 7.20 15.60
CA MET A 326 8.43 6.02 16.48
C MET A 326 7.17 5.17 16.26
N GLN A 327 6.02 5.83 16.11
CA GLN A 327 4.75 5.17 15.85
C GLN A 327 4.76 4.51 14.46
N GLY A 328 5.42 5.15 13.49
CA GLY A 328 5.65 4.63 12.15
C GLY A 328 6.45 3.35 12.20
N VAL A 329 7.61 3.33 12.87
CA VAL A 329 8.46 2.11 12.94
C VAL A 329 7.68 0.91 13.47
N TRP A 330 7.03 1.02 14.64
CA TRP A 330 6.24 -0.09 15.19
C TRP A 330 4.99 -0.38 14.37
N GLY A 331 4.34 0.66 13.84
CA GLY A 331 3.18 0.53 12.96
C GLY A 331 3.49 -0.28 11.71
N PHE A 332 4.62 -0.01 11.04
CA PHE A 332 5.06 -0.73 9.85
C PHE A 332 5.44 -2.19 10.13
N ILE A 333 6.16 -2.46 11.22
CA ILE A 333 6.49 -3.84 11.60
C ILE A 333 5.20 -4.63 11.85
N LEU A 334 4.28 -4.07 12.64
CA LEU A 334 3.00 -4.70 12.91
C LEU A 334 2.15 -4.86 11.65
N ALA A 335 2.20 -3.89 10.73
CA ALA A 335 1.51 -3.97 9.44
C ALA A 335 2.03 -5.14 8.58
N GLY A 336 3.34 -5.39 8.57
CA GLY A 336 3.90 -6.54 7.86
C GLY A 336 3.46 -7.88 8.45
N LEU A 337 3.41 -7.98 9.78
CA LEU A 337 2.93 -9.17 10.51
C LEU A 337 1.43 -9.42 10.28
N MET A 338 0.64 -8.35 10.22
CA MET A 338 -0.77 -8.41 9.84
C MET A 338 -0.92 -8.87 8.39
N TRP A 339 -0.27 -8.17 7.45
CA TRP A 339 -0.45 -8.42 6.03
C TRP A 339 -0.12 -9.87 5.65
N ILE A 340 1.00 -10.43 6.11
CA ILE A 340 1.40 -11.82 5.77
C ILE A 340 0.37 -12.87 6.18
N ALA A 341 -0.42 -12.59 7.23
CA ALA A 341 -1.44 -13.50 7.73
C ALA A 341 -2.58 -13.72 6.74
N ILE A 342 -2.80 -12.78 5.81
CA ILE A 342 -3.91 -12.85 4.87
C ILE A 342 -3.59 -13.77 3.68
N PRO A 343 -2.58 -13.48 2.82
CA PRO A 343 -2.30 -14.30 1.64
C PRO A 343 -1.74 -15.68 2.02
N SER A 344 -1.01 -15.81 3.13
CA SER A 344 -0.46 -17.12 3.55
C SER A 344 -1.58 -18.09 3.96
N THR A 345 -2.54 -17.63 4.77
CA THR A 345 -3.65 -18.47 5.23
C THR A 345 -4.67 -18.70 4.12
N LEU A 346 -5.03 -17.65 3.38
CA LEU A 346 -5.97 -17.78 2.28
C LEU A 346 -5.41 -18.70 1.19
N GLY A 347 -4.22 -18.43 0.67
CA GLY A 347 -3.63 -19.18 -0.44
C GLY A 347 -3.44 -20.66 -0.10
N ASN A 348 -2.93 -21.00 1.08
CA ASN A 348 -2.82 -22.39 1.52
C ASN A 348 -4.19 -23.05 1.71
N THR A 349 -5.19 -22.33 2.23
CA THR A 349 -6.52 -22.92 2.46
C THR A 349 -7.26 -23.17 1.15
N THR A 350 -7.35 -22.16 0.28
CA THR A 350 -8.11 -22.24 -0.97
C THR A 350 -7.39 -23.06 -2.04
N GLY A 351 -6.07 -22.91 -2.17
CA GLY A 351 -5.27 -23.66 -3.13
C GLY A 351 -5.34 -25.16 -2.85
N MET A 352 -5.18 -25.57 -1.58
CA MET A 352 -5.25 -26.98 -1.20
C MET A 352 -6.66 -27.54 -1.37
N ALA A 353 -7.70 -26.80 -0.96
CA ALA A 353 -9.09 -27.19 -1.18
C ALA A 353 -9.42 -27.38 -2.68
N TYR A 354 -8.89 -26.51 -3.53
CA TYR A 354 -9.05 -26.61 -4.98
C TYR A 354 -8.37 -27.85 -5.57
N LEU A 355 -7.14 -28.14 -5.14
CA LEU A 355 -6.41 -29.33 -5.58
C LEU A 355 -7.12 -30.61 -5.15
N THR A 356 -7.64 -30.66 -3.92
CA THR A 356 -8.43 -31.80 -3.43
C THR A 356 -9.68 -32.06 -4.27
N LEU A 357 -10.44 -31.01 -4.60
CA LEU A 357 -11.62 -31.14 -5.45
C LEU A 357 -11.27 -31.52 -6.90
N SER A 358 -10.19 -30.96 -7.44
CA SER A 358 -9.73 -31.28 -8.79
C SER A 358 -9.24 -32.73 -8.91
N ALA A 359 -8.50 -33.21 -7.92
CA ALA A 359 -8.04 -34.61 -7.84
C ALA A 359 -9.20 -35.60 -7.86
N LYS A 360 -10.30 -35.30 -7.17
CA LYS A 360 -11.50 -36.13 -7.17
C LYS A 360 -12.30 -36.07 -8.47
N ASN A 361 -12.27 -34.93 -9.15
CA ASN A 361 -12.89 -34.77 -10.45
C ASN A 361 -12.07 -35.45 -11.59
N GLY A 362 -10.80 -35.79 -11.32
CA GLY A 362 -9.87 -36.38 -12.29
C GLY A 362 -9.22 -35.37 -13.23
N THR A 363 -9.76 -34.14 -13.32
CA THR A 363 -9.20 -33.03 -14.09
C THR A 363 -9.23 -31.75 -13.27
N HIS A 364 -8.47 -30.74 -13.67
CA HIS A 364 -8.67 -29.39 -13.15
C HIS A 364 -10.13 -28.94 -13.33
N LEU A 365 -10.68 -28.22 -12.34
CA LEU A 365 -12.01 -27.64 -12.43
C LEU A 365 -12.06 -26.38 -13.31
N LEU A 366 -10.92 -25.73 -13.50
CA LEU A 366 -10.77 -24.46 -14.21
C LEU A 366 -9.76 -24.64 -15.34
N THR A 367 -9.95 -23.90 -16.43
CA THR A 367 -8.94 -23.80 -17.49
C THR A 367 -7.71 -23.03 -16.98
N ALA A 368 -6.55 -23.22 -17.62
CA ALA A 368 -5.32 -22.51 -17.25
C ALA A 368 -5.50 -20.98 -17.22
N SER A 369 -6.21 -20.43 -18.22
CA SER A 369 -6.53 -18.99 -18.28
C SER A 369 -7.39 -18.52 -17.11
N GLN A 370 -8.40 -19.30 -16.70
CA GLN A 370 -9.25 -18.97 -15.55
C GLN A 370 -8.49 -19.03 -14.22
N ILE A 371 -7.52 -19.95 -14.09
CA ILE A 371 -6.62 -20.00 -12.94
C ILE A 371 -5.72 -18.75 -12.90
N ASP A 372 -5.17 -18.34 -14.05
CA ASP A 372 -4.35 -17.12 -14.16
C ASP A 372 -5.13 -15.82 -13.97
N GLN A 373 -6.44 -15.83 -14.22
CA GLN A 373 -7.35 -14.74 -13.86
C GLN A 373 -7.66 -14.68 -12.36
N GLY A 374 -7.33 -15.72 -11.59
CA GLY A 374 -7.52 -15.75 -10.14
C GLY A 374 -8.86 -16.31 -9.67
N LEU A 375 -9.57 -17.09 -10.49
CA LEU A 375 -10.91 -17.60 -10.18
C LEU A 375 -10.94 -18.74 -9.14
N VAL A 376 -9.78 -19.19 -8.66
CA VAL A 376 -9.67 -20.25 -7.65
C VAL A 376 -10.37 -19.86 -6.34
N SER A 377 -10.08 -18.67 -5.79
CA SER A 377 -10.67 -18.23 -4.53
C SER A 377 -12.20 -18.05 -4.60
N PRO A 378 -12.78 -17.38 -5.60
CA PRO A 378 -14.23 -17.32 -5.80
C PRO A 378 -14.89 -18.69 -5.92
N LEU A 379 -14.32 -19.61 -6.72
CA LEU A 379 -14.87 -20.94 -6.94
C LEU A 379 -14.95 -21.75 -5.64
N ILE A 380 -13.88 -21.75 -4.83
CA ILE A 380 -13.86 -22.49 -3.56
C ILE A 380 -14.80 -21.85 -2.53
N ALA A 381 -14.89 -20.52 -2.51
CA ALA A 381 -15.83 -19.84 -1.63
C ALA A 381 -17.27 -20.22 -1.94
N GLU A 382 -17.66 -20.20 -3.22
CA GLU A 382 -18.99 -20.65 -3.64
C GLU A 382 -19.19 -22.14 -3.36
N ALA A 383 -18.21 -22.98 -3.69
CA ALA A 383 -18.32 -24.42 -3.49
C ALA A 383 -18.63 -24.74 -2.02
N VAL A 384 -17.96 -24.09 -1.06
CA VAL A 384 -18.05 -24.42 0.38
C VAL A 384 -19.21 -23.70 1.08
N LEU A 385 -19.45 -22.44 0.77
CA LEU A 385 -20.44 -21.59 1.48
C LEU A 385 -21.71 -21.32 0.66
N GLY A 386 -21.80 -21.85 -0.56
CA GLY A 386 -22.87 -21.55 -1.50
C GLY A 386 -22.91 -20.06 -1.86
N PRO A 387 -24.11 -19.48 -2.07
CA PRO A 387 -24.29 -18.07 -2.39
C PRO A 387 -23.59 -17.10 -1.42
N ALA A 388 -23.53 -17.45 -0.13
CA ALA A 388 -22.90 -16.61 0.88
C ALA A 388 -21.38 -16.48 0.68
N GLY A 389 -20.72 -17.49 0.08
CA GLY A 389 -19.29 -17.46 -0.20
C GLY A 389 -18.92 -16.48 -1.29
N GLY A 390 -19.69 -16.45 -2.38
CA GLY A 390 -19.51 -15.47 -3.45
C GLY A 390 -19.70 -14.03 -2.96
N ILE A 391 -20.73 -13.78 -2.15
CA ILE A 391 -20.95 -12.47 -1.51
C ILE A 391 -19.77 -12.09 -0.61
N MET A 392 -19.24 -13.03 0.18
CA MET A 392 -18.11 -12.77 1.07
C MET A 392 -16.84 -12.39 0.30
N ILE A 393 -16.48 -13.12 -0.77
CA ILE A 393 -15.33 -12.78 -1.63
C ILE A 393 -15.55 -11.43 -2.31
N LEU A 394 -16.76 -11.18 -2.81
CA LEU A 394 -17.11 -9.89 -3.41
C LEU A 394 -16.94 -8.74 -2.42
N CYS A 395 -17.37 -8.92 -1.16
CA CYS A 395 -17.18 -7.94 -0.10
C CYS A 395 -15.69 -7.67 0.17
N MET A 396 -14.88 -8.72 0.36
CA MET A 396 -13.43 -8.58 0.63
C MET A 396 -12.71 -7.86 -0.51
N VAL A 397 -12.96 -8.29 -1.76
CA VAL A 397 -12.33 -7.69 -2.95
C VAL A 397 -12.83 -6.25 -3.16
N SER A 398 -14.13 -5.98 -3.01
CA SER A 398 -14.67 -4.62 -3.19
C SER A 398 -14.07 -3.64 -2.19
N MET A 399 -13.83 -4.04 -0.94
CA MET A 399 -13.18 -3.17 0.03
C MET A 399 -11.69 -2.96 -0.25
N ALA A 400 -10.98 -4.02 -0.66
CA ALA A 400 -9.59 -3.91 -1.09
C ALA A 400 -9.46 -2.96 -2.31
N LEU A 401 -10.34 -3.10 -3.30
CA LEU A 401 -10.45 -2.21 -4.46
C LEU A 401 -10.73 -0.76 -4.06
N MET A 402 -11.68 -0.55 -3.17
CA MET A 402 -12.05 0.79 -2.69
C MET A 402 -10.87 1.48 -1.99
N SER A 403 -10.19 0.78 -1.08
CA SER A 403 -9.08 1.34 -0.30
C SER A 403 -7.84 1.63 -1.15
N THR A 404 -7.52 0.75 -2.10
CA THR A 404 -6.35 0.90 -2.98
C THR A 404 -6.62 1.88 -4.11
N GLY A 405 -7.76 1.76 -4.80
CA GLY A 405 -8.12 2.63 -5.92
C GLY A 405 -8.31 4.09 -5.53
N SER A 406 -8.88 4.37 -4.36
CA SER A 406 -8.93 5.75 -3.83
C SER A 406 -7.54 6.31 -3.52
N GLY A 407 -6.63 5.48 -3.01
CA GLY A 407 -5.22 5.82 -2.79
C GLY A 407 -4.54 6.25 -4.07
N GLU A 408 -4.71 5.48 -5.15
CA GLU A 408 -4.17 5.79 -6.46
C GLU A 408 -4.74 7.09 -7.06
N VAL A 409 -6.05 7.31 -6.94
CA VAL A 409 -6.69 8.57 -7.37
C VAL A 409 -6.09 9.76 -6.62
N MET A 410 -5.88 9.64 -5.30
CA MET A 410 -5.24 10.67 -4.49
C MET A 410 -3.75 10.86 -4.83
N ALA A 411 -3.03 9.78 -5.15
CA ALA A 411 -1.64 9.81 -5.54
C ALA A 411 -1.44 10.58 -6.84
N VAL A 412 -2.14 10.19 -7.92
CA VAL A 412 -2.11 10.89 -9.22
C VAL A 412 -2.52 12.35 -9.05
N SER A 413 -3.58 12.62 -8.29
CA SER A 413 -4.01 13.99 -8.01
C SER A 413 -2.95 14.81 -7.27
N SER A 414 -2.23 14.21 -6.32
CA SER A 414 -1.15 14.91 -5.60
C SER A 414 0.06 15.21 -6.48
N ILE A 415 0.42 14.31 -7.40
CA ILE A 415 1.48 14.52 -8.38
C ILE A 415 1.10 15.69 -9.29
N ILE A 416 -0.14 15.72 -9.78
CA ILE A 416 -0.65 16.82 -10.61
C ILE A 416 -0.61 18.15 -9.84
N VAL A 417 -1.03 18.17 -8.58
CA VAL A 417 -1.12 19.41 -7.78
C VAL A 417 0.27 19.92 -7.35
N TYR A 418 1.07 19.10 -6.69
CA TYR A 418 2.35 19.53 -6.09
C TYR A 418 3.50 19.54 -7.11
N ASP A 419 3.62 18.48 -7.90
CA ASP A 419 4.81 18.26 -8.73
C ASP A 419 4.66 18.86 -10.13
N ILE A 420 3.42 19.02 -10.64
CA ILE A 420 3.16 19.62 -11.96
C ILE A 420 2.65 21.06 -11.82
N TYR A 421 1.51 21.26 -11.16
CA TYR A 421 0.81 22.55 -11.14
C TYR A 421 1.53 23.59 -10.29
N GLN A 422 1.83 23.27 -9.02
CA GLN A 422 2.52 24.16 -8.10
C GLN A 422 3.98 24.40 -8.51
N THR A 423 4.64 23.42 -9.13
CA THR A 423 6.07 23.53 -9.49
C THR A 423 6.27 24.22 -10.84
N TYR A 424 5.50 23.85 -11.88
CA TYR A 424 5.76 24.30 -13.26
C TYR A 424 4.70 25.26 -13.83
N LEU A 425 3.42 25.00 -13.63
CA LEU A 425 2.36 25.77 -14.30
C LEU A 425 2.08 27.11 -13.61
N ARG A 426 1.85 27.06 -12.29
CA ARG A 426 1.48 28.24 -11.50
C ARG A 426 2.16 28.21 -10.12
N PRO A 427 3.50 28.37 -10.07
CA PRO A 427 4.19 28.57 -8.81
C PRO A 427 3.78 29.90 -8.17
N PHE A 428 3.73 29.94 -6.85
CA PHE A 428 3.40 31.15 -6.09
C PHE A 428 4.34 32.33 -6.44
N ARG A 429 5.64 32.05 -6.60
CA ARG A 429 6.62 32.97 -7.19
C ARG A 429 7.49 32.21 -8.19
N ARG A 430 7.72 32.81 -9.36
CA ARG A 430 8.62 32.25 -10.39
C ARG A 430 10.08 32.47 -9.97
N ASN A 431 10.95 31.51 -10.30
CA ASN A 431 12.41 31.59 -10.09
C ASN A 431 12.87 31.80 -8.64
N LEU A 432 12.21 31.16 -7.68
CA LEU A 432 12.72 31.08 -6.30
C LEU A 432 13.97 30.20 -6.25
N GLY A 433 15.07 30.74 -5.71
CA GLY A 433 16.22 29.93 -5.32
C GLY A 433 15.87 29.02 -4.12
N PRO A 434 16.59 27.90 -3.94
CA PRO A 434 16.30 26.92 -2.88
C PRO A 434 16.44 27.50 -1.46
N SER A 435 17.20 28.58 -1.28
CA SER A 435 17.38 29.29 0.01
C SER A 435 16.47 30.51 0.18
N ASN A 436 15.58 30.80 -0.77
CA ASN A 436 14.74 32.00 -0.74
C ASN A 436 13.40 31.71 -0.04
N CYS A 437 12.93 32.68 0.74
CA CYS A 437 11.64 32.61 1.39
C CYS A 437 10.50 32.63 0.37
N VAL A 438 9.59 31.65 0.44
CA VAL A 438 8.43 31.54 -0.45
C VAL A 438 7.53 32.79 -0.40
N LEU A 439 7.40 33.42 0.77
CA LEU A 439 6.52 34.57 0.99
C LEU A 439 7.09 35.87 0.38
N CYS A 440 8.32 36.25 0.72
CA CYS A 440 8.91 37.53 0.31
C CYS A 440 9.93 37.43 -0.84
N GLY A 441 10.42 36.24 -1.17
CA GLY A 441 11.44 36.01 -2.21
C GLY A 441 12.88 36.32 -1.80
N LYS A 442 13.11 36.87 -0.59
CA LYS A 442 14.43 37.19 -0.04
C LYS A 442 15.16 35.95 0.49
N ALA A 443 16.49 36.02 0.62
CA ALA A 443 17.29 34.92 1.15
C ALA A 443 16.92 34.63 2.61
N SER A 444 16.79 33.35 2.97
CA SER A 444 16.39 32.93 4.32
C SER A 444 17.55 32.98 5.33
N LYS A 445 18.79 33.06 4.85
CA LYS A 445 20.01 33.20 5.65
C LYS A 445 20.94 34.23 5.00
N PRO A 446 21.80 34.92 5.78
CA PRO A 446 22.89 35.72 5.23
C PRO A 446 23.93 34.80 4.57
N ASP A 447 24.30 35.06 3.32
CA ASP A 447 25.42 34.37 2.66
C ASP A 447 26.73 34.78 3.32
N THR A 448 27.58 33.81 3.66
CA THR A 448 28.84 34.04 4.39
C THR A 448 29.99 34.50 3.49
N ASP A 449 29.84 34.40 2.16
CA ASP A 449 30.91 34.66 1.18
C ASP A 449 30.75 35.96 0.37
N THR A 450 29.70 36.73 0.62
CA THR A 450 29.52 38.06 0.01
C THR A 450 29.10 39.06 1.05
N SER A 451 29.72 40.24 1.03
CA SER A 451 29.28 41.44 1.74
C SER A 451 27.96 41.95 1.17
N THR A 452 26.90 41.14 1.25
CA THR A 452 25.53 41.53 0.94
C THR A 452 24.95 42.24 2.16
N ASN A 453 24.49 43.47 1.96
CA ASN A 453 23.84 44.28 2.98
C ASN A 453 22.76 43.48 3.73
N GLU A 454 22.60 43.70 5.05
CA GLU A 454 21.57 43.09 5.92
C GLU A 454 20.11 43.22 5.39
N ILE A 455 19.90 44.04 4.36
CA ILE A 455 18.62 44.41 3.75
C ILE A 455 18.00 43.25 2.93
N ASP A 456 18.79 42.27 2.48
CA ASP A 456 18.33 41.18 1.60
C ASP A 456 17.98 39.86 2.32
N VAL A 457 17.98 39.85 3.66
CA VAL A 457 17.56 38.69 4.46
C VAL A 457 16.05 38.75 4.75
N CYS A 458 15.38 37.59 4.73
CA CYS A 458 13.95 37.45 5.03
C CYS A 458 13.63 37.85 6.49
N GLN A 459 12.65 38.73 6.65
CA GLN A 459 12.11 39.17 7.94
C GLN A 459 10.62 38.83 8.12
N CYS A 460 10.09 37.88 7.35
CA CYS A 460 8.69 37.48 7.47
C CYS A 460 8.42 36.91 8.87
N PRO A 461 7.45 37.46 9.64
CA PRO A 461 7.11 36.91 10.96
C PRO A 461 6.45 35.55 10.80
N SER A 462 6.60 34.67 11.81
CA SER A 462 5.87 33.40 11.82
C SER A 462 4.36 33.65 11.82
N VAL A 463 3.59 32.75 11.22
CA VAL A 463 2.11 32.86 11.19
C VAL A 463 1.51 32.91 12.59
N THR A 464 2.10 32.20 13.55
CA THR A 464 1.67 32.16 14.95
C THR A 464 1.89 33.47 15.69
N SER A 465 2.88 34.26 15.27
CA SER A 465 3.15 35.59 15.84
C SER A 465 2.44 36.72 15.08
N CYS A 466 1.74 36.42 13.99
CA CYS A 466 1.07 37.41 13.17
C CYS A 466 -0.36 37.66 13.65
N LYS A 467 -0.59 38.74 14.40
CA LYS A 467 -1.93 39.12 14.93
C LYS A 467 -3.00 39.21 13.83
N GLN A 468 -2.69 39.87 12.71
CA GLN A 468 -3.60 40.01 11.57
C GLN A 468 -4.04 38.65 10.96
N CYS A 469 -3.17 37.63 10.99
CA CYS A 469 -3.57 36.29 10.55
C CYS A 469 -4.55 35.62 11.50
N ILE A 470 -4.42 35.88 12.80
CA ILE A 470 -5.33 35.34 13.82
C ILE A 470 -6.70 35.98 13.63
N ASP A 471 -6.74 37.31 13.47
CA ASP A 471 -7.96 38.07 13.24
C ASP A 471 -8.68 37.64 11.95
N ASP A 472 -7.94 37.43 10.85
CA ASP A 472 -8.50 36.92 9.59
C ASP A 472 -9.16 35.54 9.76
N ILE A 473 -8.55 34.64 10.54
CA ILE A 473 -9.10 33.31 10.80
C ILE A 473 -10.38 33.41 11.65
N LEU A 474 -10.36 34.23 12.70
CA LEU A 474 -11.51 34.45 13.57
C LEU A 474 -12.70 35.04 12.79
N HIS A 475 -12.46 36.08 11.98
CA HIS A 475 -13.50 36.69 11.14
C HIS A 475 -14.09 35.72 10.13
N ARG A 476 -13.27 34.85 9.51
CA ARG A 476 -13.78 33.83 8.57
C ARG A 476 -14.59 32.74 9.28
N GLY A 477 -14.24 32.40 10.52
CA GLY A 477 -15.02 31.49 11.36
C GLY A 477 -16.43 32.01 11.65
N ILE A 478 -16.58 33.33 11.83
CA ILE A 478 -17.85 34.01 12.13
C ILE A 478 -18.68 34.27 10.84
N ASN A 479 -18.05 34.63 9.72
CA ASN A 479 -18.77 34.99 8.49
C ASN A 479 -19.21 33.78 7.64
N LYS A 480 -18.57 32.61 7.78
CA LYS A 480 -19.02 31.37 7.11
C LYS A 480 -20.46 30.97 7.49
N SER A 481 -20.98 31.47 8.60
CA SER A 481 -22.35 31.23 9.07
C SER A 481 -23.41 32.17 8.47
N THR A 482 -23.01 33.30 7.86
CA THR A 482 -23.95 34.38 7.52
C THR A 482 -23.98 34.75 6.05
N ASP A 483 -22.89 34.59 5.29
CA ASP A 483 -22.86 34.94 3.87
C ASP A 483 -21.86 34.06 3.12
N GLY A 484 -22.30 33.40 2.05
CA GLY A 484 -21.52 32.39 1.31
C GLY A 484 -20.33 32.94 0.50
N SER A 485 -19.87 34.16 0.78
CA SER A 485 -18.78 34.82 0.06
C SER A 485 -17.40 34.47 0.62
N ILE A 486 -16.45 34.20 -0.26
CA ILE A 486 -15.04 33.92 0.10
C ILE A 486 -14.40 35.23 0.56
N SER A 487 -14.32 35.47 1.88
CA SER A 487 -13.65 36.66 2.41
C SER A 487 -12.16 36.66 2.03
N THR A 488 -11.69 37.70 1.35
CA THR A 488 -10.27 37.95 1.11
C THR A 488 -9.51 38.12 2.43
N TYR A 489 -8.37 37.45 2.58
CA TYR A 489 -7.49 37.62 3.73
C TYR A 489 -6.90 39.03 3.75
N LYS A 490 -6.98 39.73 4.89
CA LYS A 490 -6.49 41.11 5.03
C LYS A 490 -5.00 41.17 5.38
N CYS A 491 -4.41 40.09 5.87
CA CYS A 491 -2.98 40.03 6.20
C CYS A 491 -2.10 40.21 4.94
N PRO A 492 -1.24 41.24 4.87
CA PRO A 492 -0.43 41.52 3.67
C PRO A 492 0.71 40.52 3.45
N VAL A 493 1.21 39.88 4.52
CA VAL A 493 2.35 38.94 4.43
C VAL A 493 1.90 37.53 4.08
N HIS A 494 0.90 37.00 4.78
CA HIS A 494 0.48 35.61 4.64
C HIS A 494 -0.83 35.44 3.86
N GLY A 495 -1.67 36.48 3.77
CA GLY A 495 -2.97 36.43 3.11
C GLY A 495 -2.88 35.97 1.65
N PRO A 496 -1.98 36.52 0.81
CA PRO A 496 -1.84 36.08 -0.58
C PRO A 496 -1.47 34.60 -0.72
N TYR A 497 -0.58 34.11 0.14
CA TYR A 497 -0.17 32.71 0.11
C TYR A 497 -1.26 31.77 0.65
N ARG A 498 -2.06 32.21 1.63
CA ARG A 498 -3.27 31.48 2.08
C ARG A 498 -4.32 31.39 0.97
N MET A 499 -4.57 32.48 0.25
CA MET A 499 -5.49 32.46 -0.92
C MET A 499 -4.99 31.49 -1.99
N TYR A 500 -3.68 31.47 -2.24
CA TYR A 500 -3.08 30.52 -3.16
C TYR A 500 -3.29 29.07 -2.70
N GLN A 501 -3.13 28.77 -1.40
CA GLN A 501 -3.43 27.44 -0.86
C GLN A 501 -4.91 27.06 -0.95
N ASP A 502 -5.83 27.98 -0.67
CA ASP A 502 -7.28 27.74 -0.84
C ASP A 502 -7.60 27.37 -2.30
N HIS A 503 -7.04 28.10 -3.27
CA HIS A 503 -7.17 27.77 -4.69
C HIS A 503 -6.57 26.39 -5.02
N LEU A 504 -5.45 26.00 -4.40
CA LEU A 504 -4.88 24.66 -4.59
C LEU A 504 -5.79 23.56 -4.02
N ILE A 505 -6.49 23.81 -2.90
CA ILE A 505 -7.47 22.87 -2.35
C ILE A 505 -8.60 22.64 -3.37
N ASP A 506 -9.13 23.72 -3.94
CA ASP A 506 -10.21 23.63 -4.92
C ASP A 506 -9.75 22.92 -6.20
N PHE A 507 -8.56 23.29 -6.72
CA PHE A 507 -7.96 22.64 -7.89
C PHE A 507 -7.74 21.15 -7.65
N LYS A 508 -7.25 20.77 -6.46
CA LYS A 508 -7.10 19.36 -6.05
C LYS A 508 -8.43 18.61 -6.10
N ASN A 509 -9.50 19.17 -5.54
CA ASN A 509 -10.81 18.52 -5.54
C ASN A 509 -11.29 18.24 -6.98
N TRP A 510 -11.11 19.21 -7.89
CA TRP A 510 -11.39 19.00 -9.31
C TRP A 510 -10.48 17.96 -9.95
N CYS A 511 -9.19 17.93 -9.61
CA CYS A 511 -8.27 16.90 -10.11
C CYS A 511 -8.73 15.49 -9.73
N ILE A 512 -9.19 15.27 -8.50
CA ILE A 512 -9.71 13.98 -8.04
C ILE A 512 -10.91 13.54 -8.88
N ILE A 513 -11.84 14.46 -9.18
CA ILE A 513 -13.00 14.19 -10.03
C ILE A 513 -12.55 13.78 -11.44
N TRP A 514 -11.66 14.57 -12.05
CA TRP A 514 -11.18 14.29 -13.42
C TRP A 514 -10.41 12.98 -13.51
N VAL A 515 -9.53 12.70 -12.55
CA VAL A 515 -8.80 11.42 -12.49
C VAL A 515 -9.79 10.26 -12.36
N ALA A 516 -10.80 10.37 -11.50
CA ALA A 516 -11.82 9.32 -11.35
C ALA A 516 -12.63 9.09 -12.64
N ILE A 517 -13.00 10.15 -13.36
CA ILE A 517 -13.69 10.05 -14.66
C ILE A 517 -12.80 9.41 -15.72
N CYS A 518 -11.51 9.77 -15.76
CA CYS A 518 -10.54 9.22 -16.71
C CYS A 518 -10.29 7.71 -16.57
N ILE A 519 -10.65 7.10 -15.43
CA ILE A 519 -10.59 5.64 -15.23
C ILE A 519 -11.48 4.92 -16.23
N ILE A 520 -12.62 5.49 -16.61
CA ILE A 520 -13.58 4.83 -17.50
C ILE A 520 -12.99 4.60 -18.90
N PRO A 521 -12.56 5.63 -19.66
CA PRO A 521 -11.95 5.41 -20.97
C PRO A 521 -10.65 4.61 -20.89
N PHE A 522 -9.86 4.79 -19.83
CA PHE A 522 -8.65 3.99 -19.60
C PHE A 522 -8.98 2.50 -19.43
N GLY A 523 -9.96 2.18 -18.60
CA GLY A 523 -10.39 0.82 -18.34
C GLY A 523 -10.95 0.11 -19.57
N LEU A 524 -11.67 0.81 -20.45
CA LEU A 524 -12.15 0.25 -21.72
C LEU A 524 -10.99 -0.16 -22.64
N ILE A 525 -9.93 0.64 -22.69
CA ILE A 525 -8.71 0.31 -23.45
C ILE A 525 -8.03 -0.93 -22.86
N ILE A 526 -7.92 -1.00 -21.53
CA ILE A 526 -7.33 -2.16 -20.85
C ILE A 526 -8.17 -3.42 -21.09
N PHE A 527 -9.49 -3.37 -20.95
CA PHE A 527 -10.33 -4.55 -21.09
C PHE A 527 -10.37 -5.10 -22.50
N SER A 528 -10.24 -4.23 -23.51
CA SER A 528 -10.12 -4.63 -24.92
C SER A 528 -8.72 -5.12 -25.32
N SER A 529 -7.68 -4.85 -24.51
CA SER A 529 -6.30 -5.24 -24.83
C SER A 529 -6.01 -6.74 -24.69
N GLY A 530 -6.87 -7.49 -23.98
CA GLY A 530 -6.66 -8.91 -23.71
C GLY A 530 -5.58 -9.21 -22.66
N ILE A 531 -5.07 -8.20 -21.94
CA ILE A 531 -4.09 -8.36 -20.86
C ILE A 531 -4.77 -8.95 -19.62
N ASP A 532 -4.17 -9.99 -19.03
CA ASP A 532 -4.61 -10.60 -17.78
C ASP A 532 -3.88 -10.04 -16.53
N LEU A 533 -4.39 -10.40 -15.34
CA LEU A 533 -3.88 -9.91 -14.05
C LEU A 533 -2.43 -10.33 -13.80
N ASN A 534 -2.06 -11.55 -14.18
CA ASN A 534 -0.72 -12.10 -13.99
C ASN A 534 0.28 -11.33 -14.87
N TRP A 535 -0.05 -11.12 -16.15
CA TRP A 535 0.79 -10.38 -17.09
C TRP A 535 1.06 -8.94 -16.63
N ILE A 536 0.03 -8.16 -16.26
CA ILE A 536 0.24 -6.78 -15.83
C ILE A 536 1.07 -6.70 -14.53
N PHE A 537 0.84 -7.62 -13.60
CA PHE A 537 1.50 -7.59 -12.30
C PHE A 537 3.01 -7.81 -12.44
N PHE A 538 3.41 -8.77 -13.27
CA PHE A 538 4.81 -9.13 -13.44
C PHE A 538 5.51 -8.40 -14.59
N VAL A 539 4.92 -8.40 -15.78
CA VAL A 539 5.53 -7.80 -16.98
C VAL A 539 5.38 -6.28 -16.96
N GLY A 540 4.23 -5.76 -16.49
CA GLY A 540 4.03 -4.32 -16.32
C GLY A 540 5.00 -3.69 -15.30
N ALA A 541 5.46 -4.44 -14.31
CA ALA A 541 6.46 -3.95 -13.37
C ALA A 541 7.86 -3.75 -13.99
N ILE A 542 8.18 -4.43 -15.10
CA ILE A 542 9.50 -4.33 -15.74
C ILE A 542 9.83 -2.91 -16.18
N VAL A 543 8.80 -2.15 -16.58
CA VAL A 543 8.97 -0.74 -16.98
C VAL A 543 9.06 0.24 -15.81
N THR A 544 8.73 -0.19 -14.59
CA THR A 544 8.74 0.66 -13.37
C THR A 544 9.94 0.36 -12.47
N ILE A 545 10.43 -0.89 -12.45
CA ILE A 545 11.62 -1.33 -11.69
C ILE A 545 12.86 -0.41 -11.86
N PRO A 546 13.18 0.16 -13.04
CA PRO A 546 14.37 0.99 -13.19
C PRO A 546 14.40 2.23 -12.29
N ALA A 547 13.24 2.74 -11.88
CA ALA A 547 13.16 3.94 -11.04
C ALA A 547 13.47 3.65 -9.56
N PHE A 548 13.18 2.43 -9.08
CA PHE A 548 13.30 2.07 -7.67
C PHE A 548 14.69 2.31 -7.07
N PRO A 549 15.81 1.81 -7.66
CA PRO A 549 17.14 2.00 -7.07
C PRO A 549 17.50 3.49 -6.95
N ALA A 550 17.09 4.27 -7.94
CA ALA A 550 17.33 5.69 -8.00
C ALA A 550 16.59 6.46 -6.89
N VAL A 551 15.32 6.13 -6.61
CA VAL A 551 14.53 6.73 -5.53
C VAL A 551 15.14 6.42 -4.17
N VAL A 552 15.55 5.17 -3.95
CA VAL A 552 16.21 4.75 -2.70
C VAL A 552 17.51 5.52 -2.46
N LEU A 553 18.37 5.60 -3.48
CA LEU A 553 19.61 6.35 -3.40
C LEU A 553 19.36 7.86 -3.21
N ALA A 554 18.23 8.39 -3.69
CA ALA A 554 17.89 9.80 -3.54
C ALA A 554 17.58 10.18 -2.09
N ILE A 555 17.25 9.21 -1.25
CA ILE A 555 17.06 9.42 0.18
C ILE A 555 18.34 9.07 0.92
N MET A 556 19.07 8.02 0.52
CA MET A 556 20.17 7.45 1.31
C MET A 556 21.56 8.02 0.99
N TRP A 557 21.84 8.30 -0.28
CA TRP A 557 23.19 8.56 -0.79
C TRP A 557 23.38 10.00 -1.25
N VAL A 558 24.32 10.70 -0.61
CA VAL A 558 24.56 12.13 -0.90
C VAL A 558 25.20 12.35 -2.27
N LYS A 559 26.04 11.42 -2.73
CA LYS A 559 26.83 11.58 -3.96
C LYS A 559 26.06 11.27 -5.25
N GLN A 560 24.80 10.85 -5.15
CA GLN A 560 23.98 10.65 -6.33
C GLN A 560 23.79 11.98 -7.08
N THR A 561 23.75 11.93 -8.41
CA THR A 561 23.67 13.12 -9.27
C THR A 561 22.46 13.07 -10.21
N SER A 562 22.07 14.23 -10.74
CA SER A 562 21.03 14.36 -11.75
C SER A 562 21.34 13.58 -13.03
N LYS A 563 22.62 13.51 -13.44
CA LYS A 563 23.03 12.70 -14.61
C LYS A 563 22.92 11.21 -14.32
N GLY A 564 23.34 10.78 -13.13
CA GLY A 564 23.30 9.38 -12.75
C GLY A 564 21.88 8.84 -12.60
N ILE A 565 20.98 9.62 -11.99
CA ILE A 565 19.59 9.18 -11.80
C ILE A 565 18.85 9.01 -13.14
N ILE A 566 19.06 9.92 -14.10
CA ILE A 566 18.45 9.85 -15.44
C ILE A 566 19.06 8.70 -16.24
N ALA A 567 20.40 8.60 -16.27
CA ALA A 567 21.09 7.56 -17.02
C ALA A 567 20.74 6.15 -16.50
N GLY A 568 20.69 5.97 -15.17
CA GLY A 568 20.29 4.72 -14.55
C GLY A 568 18.87 4.31 -14.92
N GLY A 569 17.90 5.22 -14.75
CA GLY A 569 16.50 4.93 -15.07
C GLY A 569 16.28 4.54 -16.54
N ILE A 570 16.90 5.27 -17.49
CA ILE A 570 16.76 4.98 -18.93
C ILE A 570 17.49 3.70 -19.31
N ALA A 571 18.73 3.51 -18.85
CA ALA A 571 19.51 2.32 -19.17
C ALA A 571 18.82 1.05 -18.66
N GLY A 572 18.37 1.06 -17.40
CA GLY A 572 17.63 -0.04 -16.80
C GLY A 572 16.34 -0.37 -17.57
N LEU A 573 15.57 0.65 -17.96
CA LEU A 573 14.34 0.47 -18.73
C LEU A 573 14.61 -0.24 -20.07
N LEU A 574 15.58 0.26 -20.84
CA LEU A 574 15.92 -0.30 -22.15
C LEU A 574 16.44 -1.74 -22.01
N THR A 575 17.32 -2.00 -21.04
CA THR A 575 17.87 -3.35 -20.83
C THR A 575 16.86 -4.33 -20.26
N GLY A 576 15.94 -3.88 -19.40
CA GLY A 576 14.88 -4.71 -18.83
C GLY A 576 13.91 -5.18 -19.91
N ILE A 577 13.45 -4.26 -20.76
CA ILE A 577 12.61 -4.59 -21.92
C ILE A 577 13.36 -5.54 -22.86
N ALA A 578 14.61 -5.22 -23.22
CA ALA A 578 15.41 -6.06 -24.11
C ALA A 578 15.60 -7.49 -23.55
N ALA A 579 15.96 -7.63 -22.27
CA ALA A 579 16.17 -8.93 -21.62
C ALA A 579 14.88 -9.76 -21.60
N THR A 580 13.73 -9.13 -21.33
CA THR A 580 12.43 -9.79 -21.34
C THR A 580 12.10 -10.31 -22.74
N LEU A 581 12.23 -9.47 -23.76
CA LEU A 581 11.90 -9.82 -25.14
C LEU A 581 12.85 -10.89 -25.71
N ILE A 582 14.15 -10.78 -25.43
CA ILE A 582 15.14 -11.78 -25.86
C ILE A 582 14.82 -13.13 -25.24
N THR A 583 14.49 -13.19 -23.95
CA THR A 583 14.16 -14.45 -23.28
C THR A 583 12.84 -15.01 -23.79
N ALA A 584 11.83 -14.16 -24.01
CA ALA A 584 10.54 -14.56 -24.58
C ALA A 584 10.67 -15.21 -25.97
N THR A 585 11.65 -14.81 -26.79
CA THR A 585 11.88 -15.44 -28.11
C THR A 585 12.38 -16.89 -28.04
N ARG A 586 12.82 -17.36 -26.87
CA ARG A 586 13.35 -18.73 -26.69
C ARG A 586 12.26 -19.76 -26.40
N TYR A 587 11.05 -19.32 -26.09
CA TYR A 587 9.90 -20.19 -25.90
C TYR A 587 9.23 -20.55 -27.23
N ASP A 588 8.46 -21.63 -27.23
CA ASP A 588 7.74 -22.09 -28.42
C ASP A 588 6.80 -21.00 -28.98
N GLY A 589 6.86 -20.81 -30.30
CA GLY A 589 6.15 -19.70 -30.98
C GLY A 589 6.80 -18.32 -30.83
N GLY A 590 7.83 -18.15 -30.00
CA GLY A 590 8.55 -16.89 -29.85
C GLY A 590 7.64 -15.68 -29.59
N LEU A 591 7.84 -14.57 -30.29
CA LEU A 591 7.03 -13.36 -30.08
C LEU A 591 5.63 -13.41 -30.73
N SER A 592 5.27 -14.47 -31.47
CA SER A 592 3.89 -14.59 -31.97
C SER A 592 2.91 -14.83 -30.83
N ASN A 593 3.34 -15.50 -29.77
CA ASN A 593 2.60 -15.71 -28.52
C ASN A 593 3.02 -14.70 -27.45
N PHE A 594 2.97 -13.41 -27.79
CA PHE A 594 3.58 -12.32 -27.00
C PHE A 594 3.21 -12.35 -25.51
N VAL A 595 1.92 -12.36 -25.18
CA VAL A 595 1.44 -12.30 -23.78
C VAL A 595 1.93 -13.51 -22.99
N VAL A 596 1.78 -14.71 -23.55
CA VAL A 596 2.16 -15.97 -22.89
C VAL A 596 3.67 -16.09 -22.70
N ASN A 597 4.47 -15.71 -23.69
CA ASN A 597 5.93 -15.92 -23.64
C ASN A 597 6.66 -14.83 -22.84
N THR A 598 6.07 -13.64 -22.72
CA THR A 598 6.61 -12.58 -21.85
C THR A 598 6.23 -12.76 -20.38
N SER A 599 5.14 -13.47 -20.06
CA SER A 599 4.75 -13.81 -18.68
C SER A 599 5.38 -15.10 -18.13
N GLN A 600 6.30 -15.72 -18.88
CA GLN A 600 7.03 -16.88 -18.38
C GLN A 600 8.00 -16.50 -17.25
N GLU A 601 8.20 -17.41 -16.30
CA GLU A 601 8.98 -17.18 -15.09
C GLU A 601 10.40 -16.66 -15.38
N TYR A 602 11.12 -17.26 -16.33
CA TYR A 602 12.48 -16.84 -16.68
C TYR A 602 12.51 -15.55 -17.51
N SER A 603 11.49 -15.29 -18.34
CA SER A 603 11.35 -14.01 -19.05
C SER A 603 11.21 -12.85 -18.07
N ILE A 604 10.34 -13.01 -17.07
CA ILE A 604 10.12 -12.01 -16.03
C ILE A 604 11.36 -11.86 -15.14
N LEU A 605 12.01 -12.98 -14.78
CA LEU A 605 13.23 -12.96 -13.97
C LEU A 605 14.36 -12.20 -14.68
N ALA A 606 14.62 -12.52 -15.94
CA ALA A 606 15.64 -11.84 -16.75
C ALA A 606 15.34 -10.34 -16.85
N GLY A 607 14.10 -9.99 -17.19
CA GLY A 607 13.64 -8.60 -17.26
C GLY A 607 13.84 -7.84 -15.96
N SER A 608 13.38 -8.40 -14.85
CA SER A 608 13.43 -7.77 -13.52
C SER A 608 14.87 -7.58 -13.03
N CYS A 609 15.69 -8.62 -13.12
CA CYS A 609 17.09 -8.59 -12.69
C CYS A 609 17.92 -7.62 -13.53
N CYS A 610 17.78 -7.62 -14.86
CA CYS A 610 18.49 -6.68 -15.73
C CYS A 610 18.01 -5.24 -15.52
N SER A 611 16.69 -5.03 -15.41
CA SER A 611 16.08 -3.72 -15.18
C SER A 611 16.61 -3.06 -13.89
N PHE A 612 16.59 -3.79 -12.78
CA PHE A 612 17.13 -3.33 -11.51
C PHE A 612 18.65 -3.19 -11.54
N GLY A 613 19.35 -4.25 -11.95
CA GLY A 613 20.82 -4.35 -11.85
C GLY A 613 21.53 -3.30 -12.69
N ILE A 614 21.13 -3.13 -13.95
CA ILE A 614 21.72 -2.12 -14.83
C ILE A 614 21.37 -0.71 -14.34
N SER A 615 20.12 -0.45 -13.94
CA SER A 615 19.74 0.85 -13.38
C SER A 615 20.60 1.22 -12.17
N PHE A 616 20.76 0.28 -11.22
CA PHE A 616 21.54 0.50 -10.00
C PHE A 616 23.02 0.76 -10.31
N ILE A 617 23.65 -0.09 -11.14
CA ILE A 617 25.07 0.03 -11.50
C ILE A 617 25.32 1.35 -12.24
N VAL A 618 24.54 1.65 -13.29
CA VAL A 618 24.70 2.87 -14.09
C VAL A 618 24.46 4.11 -13.22
N CYS A 619 23.44 4.10 -12.36
CA CYS A 619 23.18 5.20 -11.44
C CYS A 619 24.37 5.48 -10.51
N ILE A 620 24.99 4.42 -9.95
CA ILE A 620 26.16 4.55 -9.09
C ILE A 620 27.38 5.03 -9.88
N VAL A 621 27.72 4.37 -10.98
CA VAL A 621 28.93 4.68 -11.76
C VAL A 621 28.87 6.10 -12.31
N VAL A 622 27.78 6.48 -12.97
CA VAL A 622 27.65 7.84 -13.53
C VAL A 622 27.65 8.89 -12.42
N SER A 623 27.02 8.62 -11.28
CA SER A 623 27.09 9.54 -10.13
C SER A 623 28.49 9.64 -9.55
N ALA A 624 29.22 8.53 -9.41
CA ALA A 624 30.59 8.50 -8.94
C ALA A 624 31.54 9.30 -9.86
N LEU A 625 31.28 9.29 -11.17
CA LEU A 625 32.07 10.04 -12.17
C LEU A 625 31.69 11.53 -12.27
N THR A 626 30.45 11.90 -11.93
CA THR A 626 29.93 13.26 -12.18
C THR A 626 29.67 14.08 -10.91
N ASN A 627 29.77 13.49 -9.73
CA ASN A 627 29.53 14.20 -8.47
C ASN A 627 30.63 15.23 -8.20
N LYS A 628 30.22 16.36 -7.61
CA LYS A 628 31.10 17.47 -7.23
C LYS A 628 31.38 17.51 -5.72
N ILE A 629 30.82 16.58 -4.95
CA ILE A 629 30.83 16.57 -3.48
C ILE A 629 32.15 15.97 -3.00
N LYS A 630 33.02 16.79 -2.43
CA LYS A 630 34.33 16.35 -1.91
C LYS A 630 34.43 16.50 -0.40
N THR A 631 33.82 17.55 0.15
CA THR A 631 33.89 17.87 1.58
C THR A 631 32.60 17.52 2.30
N LYS A 632 32.63 17.49 3.64
CA LYS A 632 31.42 17.35 4.46
C LYS A 632 30.49 18.56 4.28
N ALA A 633 31.05 19.76 4.12
CA ALA A 633 30.28 20.98 3.87
C ALA A 633 29.45 20.89 2.57
N ASP A 634 30.03 20.34 1.49
CA ASP A 634 29.30 20.09 0.24
C ASP A 634 28.13 19.12 0.46
N ALA A 635 28.36 18.07 1.24
CA ALA A 635 27.34 17.07 1.56
C ALA A 635 26.20 17.65 2.40
N ASP A 636 26.54 18.47 3.40
CA ASP A 636 25.57 19.14 4.27
C ASP A 636 24.75 20.17 3.48
N ALA A 637 25.38 20.90 2.54
CA ALA A 637 24.69 21.82 1.63
C ALA A 637 23.69 21.09 0.70
N GLU A 638 24.04 19.91 0.20
CA GLU A 638 23.11 19.09 -0.60
C GLU A 638 21.93 18.56 0.24
N TRP A 639 22.17 18.14 1.49
CA TRP A 639 21.09 17.74 2.39
C TRP A 639 20.19 18.91 2.80
N GLN A 640 20.77 20.09 2.97
CA GLN A 640 20.06 21.30 3.35
C GLN A 640 18.96 21.67 2.34
N LYS A 641 19.17 21.44 1.04
CA LYS A 641 18.16 21.69 -0.01
C LYS A 641 16.83 20.98 0.25
N MET A 642 16.88 19.76 0.80
CA MET A 642 15.67 19.02 1.13
C MET A 642 15.08 19.43 2.48
N TYR A 643 15.93 19.80 3.42
CA TYR A 643 15.51 20.25 4.75
C TYR A 643 14.77 21.60 4.71
N ASP A 644 15.06 22.39 3.67
CA ASP A 644 14.42 23.68 3.40
C ASP A 644 13.06 23.55 2.68
N ILE A 645 12.63 22.33 2.32
CA ILE A 645 11.25 22.09 1.87
C ILE A 645 10.31 22.39 3.05
N GLU A 646 9.54 23.46 2.93
CA GLU A 646 8.71 23.96 4.03
C GLU A 646 7.44 24.66 3.54
N ASN A 647 6.33 24.44 4.25
CA ASN A 647 5.12 25.22 4.11
C ASN A 647 5.17 26.39 5.11
N PRO A 648 5.27 27.66 4.67
CA PRO A 648 5.40 28.80 5.58
C PRO A 648 4.18 29.00 6.48
N LEU A 649 3.00 28.47 6.13
CA LEU A 649 1.80 28.53 6.96
C LEU A 649 1.81 27.51 8.10
N ASN A 650 2.45 26.37 7.85
CA ASN A 650 2.54 25.28 8.80
C ASN A 650 3.97 24.69 8.79
N PRO A 651 4.89 25.35 9.50
CA PRO A 651 6.26 24.88 9.67
C PRO A 651 6.30 23.45 10.20
N TRP A 652 7.08 22.58 9.55
CA TRP A 652 7.19 21.17 9.93
C TRP A 652 7.71 20.99 11.37
N GLU A 653 8.42 21.98 11.92
CA GLU A 653 8.88 21.99 13.32
C GLU A 653 7.72 21.81 14.30
N LYS A 654 6.54 22.36 13.99
CA LYS A 654 5.35 22.20 14.84
C LYS A 654 4.91 20.74 14.93
N THR A 655 5.03 20.00 13.83
CA THR A 655 4.67 18.57 13.77
C THR A 655 5.60 17.73 14.64
N PHE A 656 6.90 18.06 14.66
CA PHE A 656 7.93 17.30 15.41
C PHE A 656 8.33 17.94 16.75
N ARG A 657 7.55 18.90 17.24
CA ARG A 657 7.85 19.64 18.48
C ARG A 657 7.99 18.72 19.69
N GLU A 658 7.22 17.64 19.75
CA GLU A 658 7.27 16.70 20.87
C GLU A 658 8.56 15.88 20.88
N GLU A 659 9.04 15.48 19.70
CA GLU A 659 10.27 14.73 19.52
C GLU A 659 11.52 15.59 19.73
N LEU A 660 11.42 16.90 19.52
CA LEU A 660 12.48 17.88 19.73
C LEU A 660 12.54 18.41 21.18
N LYS A 661 11.67 17.95 22.08
CA LYS A 661 11.69 18.35 23.50
C LYS A 661 13.08 18.09 24.12
N GLY A 662 13.70 19.13 24.67
CA GLY A 662 15.03 19.08 25.28
C GLY A 662 16.18 19.55 24.37
N GLN A 663 15.90 19.94 23.12
CA GLN A 663 16.86 20.64 22.26
C GLN A 663 16.61 22.15 22.32
N HIS A 664 17.65 22.96 22.56
CA HIS A 664 17.57 24.42 22.49
C HIS A 664 18.02 24.91 21.11
N TYR A 665 17.19 25.74 20.47
CA TYR A 665 17.47 26.39 19.19
C TYR A 665 16.67 27.70 19.09
N ASP A 666 17.24 28.74 18.45
CA ASP A 666 16.63 30.09 18.45
C ASP A 666 15.52 30.26 17.39
N LYS A 667 15.71 29.74 16.18
CA LYS A 667 14.76 29.93 15.05
C LYS A 667 14.32 28.64 14.36
N LYS A 668 15.25 27.72 14.08
CA LYS A 668 14.98 26.44 13.40
C LYS A 668 16.02 25.41 13.84
N PRO A 669 15.64 24.16 14.15
CA PRO A 669 16.61 23.15 14.55
C PRO A 669 17.52 22.79 13.38
N SER A 670 18.79 22.52 13.67
CA SER A 670 19.77 22.07 12.68
C SER A 670 19.53 20.61 12.28
N PHE A 671 20.06 20.23 11.11
CA PHE A 671 20.02 18.84 10.64
C PHE A 671 20.60 17.85 11.67
N ASP A 672 21.72 18.22 12.32
CA ASP A 672 22.36 17.38 13.34
C ASP A 672 21.48 17.19 14.58
N GLN A 673 20.76 18.24 15.01
CA GLN A 673 19.81 18.15 16.13
C GLN A 673 18.63 17.22 15.78
N MET A 674 18.10 17.33 14.56
CA MET A 674 17.04 16.44 14.07
C MET A 674 17.52 14.99 13.98
N ALA A 675 18.73 14.77 13.44
CA ALA A 675 19.35 13.45 13.36
C ALA A 675 19.66 12.86 14.75
N ALA A 676 20.01 13.69 15.73
CA ALA A 676 20.19 13.28 17.12
C ALA A 676 18.87 12.87 17.78
N ALA A 677 17.78 13.64 17.57
CA ALA A 677 16.45 13.32 18.08
C ALA A 677 15.95 11.96 17.57
N PHE A 678 16.20 11.65 16.29
CA PHE A 678 15.75 10.40 15.69
C PHE A 678 16.76 9.25 15.74
N ARG A 679 17.92 9.42 16.39
CA ARG A 679 18.96 8.39 16.44
C ARG A 679 18.45 7.07 17.03
N ARG A 680 17.73 7.14 18.15
CA ARG A 680 17.13 5.95 18.79
C ARG A 680 16.12 5.27 17.88
N VAL A 681 15.23 6.05 17.26
CA VAL A 681 14.21 5.57 16.31
C VAL A 681 14.85 4.84 15.13
N LYS A 682 15.92 5.42 14.59
CA LYS A 682 16.69 4.85 13.48
C LYS A 682 17.31 3.50 13.84
N HIS A 683 17.94 3.39 15.01
CA HIS A 683 18.51 2.10 15.45
C HIS A 683 17.42 1.05 15.65
N ILE A 684 16.29 1.41 16.25
CA ILE A 684 15.14 0.49 16.39
C ILE A 684 14.67 0.03 15.01
N ALA A 685 14.52 0.93 14.05
CA ALA A 685 14.09 0.59 12.69
C ALA A 685 15.04 -0.41 11.99
N TYR A 686 16.36 -0.21 12.12
CA TYR A 686 17.34 -1.16 11.56
C TYR A 686 17.30 -2.52 12.25
N ILE A 687 17.21 -2.54 13.58
CA ILE A 687 17.19 -3.79 14.35
C ILE A 687 15.89 -4.55 14.10
N SER A 688 14.73 -3.92 14.25
CA SER A 688 13.43 -4.58 14.07
C SER A 688 13.19 -4.99 12.62
N GLY A 689 13.48 -4.12 11.65
CA GLY A 689 13.38 -4.45 10.24
C GLY A 689 14.34 -5.58 9.85
N GLY A 690 15.60 -5.51 10.30
CA GLY A 690 16.61 -6.53 10.03
C GLY A 690 16.24 -7.91 10.62
N ILE A 691 15.79 -7.95 11.87
CA ILE A 691 15.33 -9.20 12.52
C ILE A 691 14.14 -9.79 11.76
N SER A 692 13.15 -8.97 11.40
CA SER A 692 11.97 -9.46 10.67
C SER A 692 12.32 -10.00 9.28
N ILE A 693 13.19 -9.31 8.53
CA ILE A 693 13.65 -9.80 7.21
C ILE A 693 14.41 -11.12 7.37
N VAL A 694 15.33 -11.20 8.33
CA VAL A 694 16.09 -12.43 8.57
C VAL A 694 15.17 -13.60 8.94
N LEU A 695 14.20 -13.34 9.82
CA LEU A 695 13.23 -14.33 10.26
C LEU A 695 12.43 -14.91 9.10
N PHE A 696 11.80 -14.05 8.29
CA PHE A 696 10.87 -14.50 7.26
C PHE A 696 11.53 -14.89 5.93
N THR A 697 12.71 -14.34 5.60
CA THR A 697 13.39 -14.62 4.33
C THR A 697 14.45 -15.72 4.43
N PHE A 698 15.00 -15.98 5.62
CA PHE A 698 16.06 -16.98 5.79
C PHE A 698 15.74 -18.04 6.84
N VAL A 699 15.27 -17.65 8.04
CA VAL A 699 15.06 -18.62 9.13
C VAL A 699 13.85 -19.52 8.87
N ILE A 700 12.67 -18.95 8.63
CA ILE A 700 11.45 -19.74 8.36
C ILE A 700 11.60 -20.59 7.10
N PRO A 701 12.03 -20.04 5.94
CA PRO A 701 12.22 -20.87 4.74
C PRO A 701 13.33 -21.90 4.93
N GLY A 702 14.40 -21.60 5.67
CA GLY A 702 15.47 -22.54 5.96
C GLY A 702 15.02 -23.73 6.81
N ILE A 703 14.17 -23.49 7.82
CA ILE A 703 13.53 -24.54 8.62
C ILE A 703 12.62 -25.39 7.72
N LEU A 704 11.76 -24.75 6.92
CA LEU A 704 10.83 -25.44 6.04
C LEU A 704 11.52 -26.23 4.93
N ALA A 705 12.62 -25.70 4.37
CA ALA A 705 13.42 -26.37 3.34
C ALA A 705 14.30 -27.48 3.90
N SER A 706 14.56 -27.53 5.21
CA SER A 706 15.25 -28.65 5.84
C SER A 706 14.46 -29.97 5.70
N VAL A 707 13.14 -29.85 5.58
CA VAL A 707 12.22 -30.95 5.31
C VAL A 707 11.97 -31.05 3.79
N PRO A 708 12.31 -32.18 3.13
CA PRO A 708 12.16 -32.31 1.69
C PRO A 708 10.70 -32.39 1.24
N VAL A 709 9.85 -33.13 1.94
CA VAL A 709 8.41 -33.24 1.70
C VAL A 709 7.73 -33.28 3.08
N LEU A 710 6.71 -32.45 3.29
CA LEU A 710 5.99 -32.44 4.57
C LEU A 710 5.26 -33.76 4.77
N ASP A 711 5.39 -34.34 5.96
CA ASP A 711 4.47 -35.38 6.43
C ASP A 711 3.11 -34.78 6.84
N GLU A 712 2.12 -35.63 7.07
CA GLU A 712 0.76 -35.22 7.45
C GLU A 712 0.76 -34.33 8.70
N ALA A 713 1.54 -34.70 9.72
CA ALA A 713 1.60 -33.98 10.99
C ALA A 713 2.24 -32.60 10.82
N GLN A 714 3.32 -32.49 10.05
CA GLN A 714 4.02 -31.25 9.73
C GLN A 714 3.13 -30.33 8.90
N PHE A 715 2.40 -30.87 7.93
CA PHE A 715 1.41 -30.12 7.15
C PHE A 715 0.30 -29.58 8.06
N GLN A 716 -0.24 -30.41 8.96
CA GLN A 716 -1.26 -29.97 9.91
C GLN A 716 -0.75 -28.86 10.83
N VAL A 717 0.46 -28.98 11.36
CA VAL A 717 1.11 -27.93 12.17
C VAL A 717 1.28 -26.64 11.37
N TRP A 718 1.70 -26.72 10.10
CA TRP A 718 1.86 -25.56 9.23
C TRP A 718 0.53 -24.83 8.99
N ILE A 719 -0.54 -25.56 8.68
CA ILE A 719 -1.87 -24.97 8.47
C ILE A 719 -2.40 -24.35 9.78
N MET A 720 -2.28 -25.06 10.90
CA MET A 720 -2.70 -24.54 12.22
C MET A 720 -1.92 -23.30 12.63
N LEU A 721 -0.62 -23.23 12.34
CA LEU A 721 0.20 -22.05 12.63
C LEU A 721 -0.27 -20.83 11.83
N ASN A 722 -0.58 -21.00 10.54
CA ASN A 722 -1.12 -19.93 9.70
C ASN A 722 -2.48 -19.44 10.23
N GLN A 723 -3.38 -20.35 10.60
CA GLN A 723 -4.68 -19.99 11.20
C GLN A 723 -4.53 -19.24 12.52
N ALA A 724 -3.72 -19.77 13.45
CA ALA A 724 -3.48 -19.14 14.74
C ALA A 724 -2.89 -17.74 14.55
N TRP A 725 -1.96 -17.60 13.60
CA TRP A 725 -1.38 -16.30 13.23
C TRP A 725 -2.43 -15.32 12.71
N THR A 726 -3.31 -15.75 11.79
CA THR A 726 -4.42 -14.93 11.28
C THR A 726 -5.39 -14.50 12.37
N VAL A 727 -5.75 -15.38 13.29
CA VAL A 727 -6.66 -15.04 14.40
C VAL A 727 -6.00 -14.05 15.36
N ILE A 728 -4.73 -14.26 15.74
CA ILE A 728 -4.00 -13.36 16.62
C ILE A 728 -3.86 -11.97 15.98
N MET A 729 -3.44 -11.91 14.71
CA MET A 729 -3.30 -10.64 13.99
C MET A 729 -4.65 -9.97 13.76
N GLY A 730 -5.71 -10.75 13.51
CA GLY A 730 -7.09 -10.26 13.41
C GLY A 730 -7.56 -9.62 14.71
N ILE A 731 -7.33 -10.25 15.87
CA ILE A 731 -7.67 -9.68 17.18
C ILE A 731 -6.93 -8.35 17.39
N ILE A 732 -5.63 -8.29 17.08
CA ILE A 732 -4.86 -7.05 17.20
C ILE A 732 -5.41 -5.97 16.26
N ALA A 733 -5.70 -6.30 15.01
CA ALA A 733 -6.20 -5.36 14.00
C ALA A 733 -7.59 -4.82 14.37
N ILE A 734 -8.45 -5.64 14.96
CA ILE A 734 -9.83 -5.29 15.32
C ILE A 734 -9.89 -4.54 16.65
N VAL A 735 -9.10 -4.94 17.66
CA VAL A 735 -9.25 -4.42 19.03
C VAL A 735 -8.34 -3.22 19.31
N ALA A 736 -7.09 -3.23 18.84
CA ALA A 736 -6.11 -2.22 19.24
C ALA A 736 -6.44 -0.79 18.75
N PRO A 737 -6.88 -0.55 17.48
CA PRO A 737 -7.17 0.79 17.01
C PRO A 737 -8.33 1.50 17.73
N PRO A 738 -9.51 0.87 17.94
CA PRO A 738 -10.59 1.50 18.69
C PRO A 738 -10.20 1.85 20.13
N VAL A 739 -9.42 0.99 20.79
CA VAL A 739 -8.95 1.22 22.16
C VAL A 739 -8.00 2.42 22.22
N GLU A 740 -6.99 2.49 21.34
CA GLU A 740 -6.06 3.62 21.30
C GLU A 740 -6.76 4.94 20.97
N GLU A 741 -7.64 4.95 19.97
CA GLU A 741 -8.39 6.15 19.57
C GLU A 741 -9.34 6.62 20.67
N PHE A 742 -10.05 5.70 21.34
CA PHE A 742 -10.90 6.05 22.47
C PHE A 742 -10.11 6.70 23.61
N LEU A 743 -8.95 6.15 23.97
CA LEU A 743 -8.07 6.71 25.00
C LEU A 743 -7.55 8.10 24.61
N LYS A 744 -7.19 8.31 23.34
CA LYS A 744 -6.77 9.62 22.81
C LYS A 744 -7.90 10.64 22.87
N ILE A 745 -9.10 10.30 22.39
CA ILE A 745 -10.26 11.18 22.42
C ILE A 745 -10.60 11.56 23.86
N ARG A 746 -10.57 10.60 24.80
CA ARG A 746 -10.80 10.85 26.23
C ARG A 746 -9.76 11.80 26.82
N LYS A 747 -8.48 11.63 26.47
CA LYS A 747 -7.39 12.51 26.92
C LYS A 747 -7.55 13.93 26.37
N GLN A 748 -7.93 14.08 25.10
CA GLN A 748 -8.14 15.40 24.49
C GLN A 748 -9.37 16.10 25.07
N ARG A 749 -10.48 15.38 25.29
CA ARG A 749 -11.66 15.93 25.96
C ARG A 749 -11.37 16.42 27.38
N ARG A 750 -10.49 15.73 28.12
CA ARG A 750 -10.02 16.21 29.43
C ARG A 750 -9.24 17.52 29.31
N LYS A 751 -8.26 17.59 28.40
CA LYS A 751 -7.51 18.83 28.14
C LYS A 751 -8.43 20.01 27.75
N ASN A 752 -9.42 19.76 26.90
CA ASN A 752 -10.36 20.80 26.49
C ASN A 752 -11.19 21.29 27.70
N LYS A 753 -11.59 20.41 28.62
CA LYS A 753 -12.25 20.81 29.88
C LYS A 753 -11.32 21.62 30.79
N ASP A 754 -10.07 21.20 30.92
CA ASP A 754 -9.09 21.89 31.78
C ASP A 754 -8.71 23.28 31.22
N HIS A 755 -8.76 23.49 29.91
CA HIS A 755 -8.58 24.80 29.29
C HIS A 755 -9.77 25.74 29.52
N VAL A 756 -11.01 25.23 29.47
CA VAL A 756 -12.23 26.02 29.74
C VAL A 756 -12.32 26.44 31.22
N VAL A 757 -11.74 25.68 32.13
CA VAL A 757 -11.72 26.00 33.58
C VAL A 757 -10.62 27.01 33.96
N ASN A 758 -9.57 27.14 33.13
CA ASN A 758 -8.41 28.00 33.42
C ASN A 758 -8.35 29.31 32.61
N GLU A 759 -9.36 29.61 31.77
CA GLU A 759 -9.54 30.98 31.27
C GLU A 759 -10.15 31.83 32.39
N PRO A 760 -9.48 32.89 32.88
CA PRO A 760 -10.15 33.83 33.75
C PRO A 760 -11.32 34.43 32.95
N MET A 761 -12.52 34.44 33.53
CA MET A 761 -13.62 35.24 33.02
C MET A 761 -13.11 36.67 32.89
N VAL A 762 -12.78 37.09 31.67
CA VAL A 762 -12.75 38.51 31.34
C VAL A 762 -14.21 38.92 31.27
N SER A 763 -14.76 39.18 32.45
CA SER A 763 -15.98 39.95 32.62
C SER A 763 -15.68 41.38 32.21
N THR A 764 -16.04 41.76 30.99
CA THR A 764 -16.80 42.98 30.59
C THR A 764 -16.72 43.21 29.09
#